data_AF-A0A1T4XR24-F1
#
_entry.id   AF-A0A1T4XR24-F1
#
_cell.length_a   1.000
_cell.length_b   1.000
_cell.length_c   1.000
_cell.angle_alpha   90.00
_cell.angle_beta   90.00
_cell.angle_gamma   90.00
#
_symmetry.space_group_name_H-M   'P 1'
#
loop_
_entity.id
_entity.type
_entity.pdbx_description
1 polymer ?
#
loop_
_entity_poly.entity_id
_entity_poly.type
_entity_poly.pdbx_seq_one_letter_code
_entity_poly.pdbx_strand_id
1 'polypeptide(L)'
;MRPATRILALTGILLAVAAFGVLAGLPAVNGFAAPDPTPDAAPTEKQRAPRHPAPEGWQAPDQAKAMQRAAEPREFVANVRTEDPKLRQLRFKDLELGVKDIKFPYILLHSPLVNTFEDMYGPVRFMHSKHAASLDGNCALCHHVSPEGADASQDRLSETVACRACHRESFDPDHPERLGLKAAYHQQCMDCHERMNQGPEKCVGCHRNNVPDHKELVELPDNPTALQVTAECLRCHEKAGEDMIQSAHWLWKGPSPYTVDRQKKVMSGKATDTVNNFCVALPSNWPRCTSCHAGYGWEDETFDFTDMTRVDCLVCHDTTDSYVKAPPKAGMPAPEVDLKYVAQRVGQTNRNTCGNCHFQGGGGDAVKHADMCAVLRYPSRNCDVHMGGYDFTCTQCHEAVNHKIKGRSTSLPVAEGSRTCEDCHSDKPHYGDDMLDYHLNKHCDTVACNTCHSPAYSKCTATKTWWDWSLAGDKDRTPVKDKYGMPDYFWKKGEFEWKESKKPVYAWYNGYMERLLLGDAINPDAVGIRPGDPMPDKAAKKQMVVTDITAPVGSIKDPSSKIYPFKVMDGIQPADAKHRYLLVPHLFPVTPDDPTAYWKNRDWQKAFTEGMKAAGLPYSGEYMWVRTNMYWGIHHEVTPKEMALSCVQCHESLKGEQTCDRCHQDHRDVDFKKLAHRGTDFSFMLSQGRDVADLVDSTDYIDFKALGYKGDPILHGGRFTKLPLGRTTP
;
A
#
# COMPACT_ATOMS: atom_id res chain seq x y z
N MET A 1 85.32 -18.94 18.08
CA MET A 1 84.65 -19.78 19.11
C MET A 1 83.33 -19.08 19.52
N ARG A 2 82.32 -19.83 19.98
CA ARG A 2 81.08 -19.33 20.64
C ARG A 2 81.29 -19.29 22.19
N PRO A 3 80.38 -18.78 23.07
CA PRO A 3 79.01 -18.25 22.90
C PRO A 3 78.93 -16.74 23.32
N ALA A 4 77.97 -16.09 24.01
CA ALA A 4 76.72 -16.50 24.69
C ALA A 4 75.67 -15.37 24.96
N THR A 5 74.40 -15.67 24.65
CA THR A 5 73.12 -15.43 25.41
C THR A 5 72.81 -14.22 26.32
N ARG A 6 71.54 -13.75 26.20
CA ARG A 6 70.55 -13.33 27.26
C ARG A 6 70.69 -11.93 27.92
N ILE A 7 69.65 -11.28 28.50
CA ILE A 7 68.17 -11.17 28.23
C ILE A 7 67.56 -10.06 29.15
N LEU A 8 66.40 -9.44 28.80
CA LEU A 8 65.57 -8.52 29.65
C LEU A 8 66.22 -7.16 30.08
N ALA A 9 65.55 -6.08 30.55
CA ALA A 9 64.13 -5.62 30.49
C ALA A 9 63.99 -4.11 30.89
N LEU A 10 63.02 -3.38 30.29
CA LEU A 10 62.44 -2.06 30.70
C LEU A 10 63.46 -0.87 30.87
N THR A 11 63.12 0.42 30.98
CA THR A 11 61.82 1.16 31.03
C THR A 11 61.98 2.50 30.26
N GLY A 12 60.92 3.09 29.69
CA GLY A 12 60.99 4.44 29.08
C GLY A 12 59.63 5.03 28.68
N ILE A 13 59.15 6.01 29.44
CA ILE A 13 57.84 6.68 29.28
C ILE A 13 57.98 7.92 28.38
N LEU A 14 57.03 8.19 27.46
CA LEU A 14 56.35 9.49 27.34
C LEU A 14 55.11 9.47 26.40
N LEU A 15 54.24 10.48 26.59
CA LEU A 15 52.89 10.69 26.06
C LEU A 15 52.70 10.65 24.53
N ALA A 16 51.49 10.30 24.07
CA ALA A 16 50.59 11.23 23.37
C ALA A 16 49.11 10.75 23.27
N VAL A 17 48.18 11.59 23.76
CA VAL A 17 46.78 11.85 23.34
C VAL A 17 45.85 10.69 22.91
N ALA A 18 44.66 10.64 23.51
CA ALA A 18 43.55 9.76 23.12
C ALA A 18 42.45 10.49 22.32
N ALA A 19 41.71 9.74 21.49
CA ALA A 19 40.37 10.10 21.02
C ALA A 19 39.56 8.81 20.82
N PHE A 20 38.41 8.67 21.50
CA PHE A 20 37.51 7.51 21.35
C PHE A 20 36.58 7.70 20.15
N GLY A 21 36.50 6.69 19.28
CA GLY A 21 35.48 6.59 18.23
C GLY A 21 34.60 5.36 18.47
N VAL A 22 33.34 5.55 18.85
CA VAL A 22 32.40 4.45 19.10
C VAL A 22 31.83 3.95 17.76
N LEU A 23 32.26 2.77 17.35
CA LEU A 23 31.72 2.05 16.19
C LEU A 23 30.56 1.16 16.64
N ALA A 24 29.32 1.64 16.46
CA ALA A 24 28.13 0.82 16.58
C ALA A 24 28.05 -0.16 15.40
N GLY A 25 28.12 -1.47 15.68
CA GLY A 25 28.05 -2.50 14.66
C GLY A 25 26.62 -2.79 14.21
N LEU A 26 26.31 -2.55 12.94
CA LEU A 26 25.11 -3.08 12.28
C LEU A 26 25.45 -4.44 11.62
N PRO A 27 24.59 -5.47 11.75
CA PRO A 27 24.88 -6.80 11.20
C PRO A 27 24.80 -6.79 9.67
N ALA A 28 25.88 -7.23 9.02
CA ALA A 28 25.87 -7.47 7.58
C ALA A 28 25.00 -8.70 7.26
N VAL A 29 23.96 -8.52 6.42
CA VAL A 29 23.01 -9.58 6.06
C VAL A 29 23.63 -10.53 5.02
N ASN A 30 24.61 -11.31 5.44
CA ASN A 30 25.23 -12.36 4.62
C ASN A 30 24.23 -13.51 4.40
N GLY A 31 24.10 -13.95 3.15
CA GLY A 31 23.14 -14.99 2.77
C GLY A 31 23.53 -16.36 3.30
N PHE A 32 22.67 -16.95 4.12
CA PHE A 32 22.83 -18.32 4.62
C PHE A 32 22.85 -19.34 3.47
N ALA A 33 23.95 -20.07 3.34
CA ALA A 33 23.90 -21.44 2.84
C ALA A 33 23.35 -22.34 3.96
N ALA A 34 22.55 -23.35 3.62
CA ALA A 34 22.11 -24.33 4.60
C ALA A 34 23.27 -25.28 4.94
N PRO A 35 23.55 -25.56 6.23
CA PRO A 35 24.42 -26.65 6.62
C PRO A 35 23.73 -28.01 6.39
N ASP A 36 24.52 -29.06 6.22
CA ASP A 36 24.02 -30.43 6.12
C ASP A 36 23.34 -30.89 7.42
N PRO A 37 22.31 -31.77 7.35
CA PRO A 37 21.57 -32.21 8.52
C PRO A 37 22.38 -33.20 9.36
N THR A 38 23.06 -32.70 10.39
CA THR A 38 23.54 -33.54 11.49
C THR A 38 22.35 -34.11 12.27
N PRO A 39 22.26 -35.44 12.51
CA PRO A 39 21.42 -35.95 13.58
C PRO A 39 21.89 -35.37 14.93
N ASP A 40 21.00 -35.31 15.91
CA ASP A 40 21.23 -34.73 17.24
C ASP A 40 21.60 -33.24 17.26
N ALA A 41 20.98 -32.45 16.38
CA ALA A 41 20.87 -31.01 16.57
C ALA A 41 20.06 -30.70 17.86
N ALA A 42 20.61 -29.85 18.73
CA ALA A 42 19.93 -29.43 19.96
C ALA A 42 18.59 -28.71 19.65
N PRO A 43 17.60 -28.74 20.57
CA PRO A 43 16.30 -28.10 20.37
C PRO A 43 16.47 -26.63 19.98
N THR A 44 15.90 -26.23 18.84
CA THR A 44 16.00 -24.85 18.36
C THR A 44 15.36 -23.89 19.37
N GLU A 45 16.14 -22.91 19.84
CA GLU A 45 15.66 -21.90 20.79
C GLU A 45 14.44 -21.17 20.23
N LYS A 46 13.41 -21.03 21.06
CA LYS A 46 12.11 -20.50 20.65
C LYS A 46 12.06 -18.99 20.74
N GLN A 47 12.06 -18.33 19.57
CA GLN A 47 11.99 -16.89 19.46
C GLN A 47 10.58 -16.40 19.78
N ARG A 48 10.50 -15.50 20.77
CA ARG A 48 9.26 -14.83 21.22
C ARG A 48 9.34 -13.29 21.14
N ALA A 49 10.51 -12.73 20.86
CA ALA A 49 10.65 -11.29 20.63
C ALA A 49 10.04 -10.91 19.25
N PRO A 50 9.41 -9.72 19.14
CA PRO A 50 8.96 -9.18 17.85
C PRO A 50 10.14 -8.98 16.92
N ARG A 51 9.98 -9.34 15.64
CA ARG A 51 11.02 -9.24 14.60
C ARG A 51 11.13 -7.84 14.00
N HIS A 52 10.06 -7.07 14.10
CA HIS A 52 9.85 -5.73 13.59
C HIS A 52 9.08 -4.91 14.66
N PRO A 53 9.68 -4.67 15.85
CA PRO A 53 9.06 -3.81 16.86
C PRO A 53 8.83 -2.40 16.32
N ALA A 54 7.84 -1.71 16.89
CA ALA A 54 7.68 -0.27 16.64
C ALA A 54 8.95 0.49 17.07
N PRO A 55 9.46 1.42 16.26
CA PRO A 55 10.57 2.29 16.68
C PRO A 55 10.22 3.05 17.95
N GLU A 56 11.21 3.28 18.81
CA GLU A 56 11.00 4.01 20.07
C GLU A 56 10.42 5.40 19.80
N GLY A 57 9.34 5.75 20.51
CA GLY A 57 8.61 7.01 20.32
C GLY A 57 7.77 7.09 19.03
N TRP A 58 7.67 6.04 18.21
CA TRP A 58 6.79 6.06 17.04
C TRP A 58 5.31 6.17 17.46
N GLN A 59 4.60 7.10 16.84
CA GLN A 59 3.15 7.25 16.92
C GLN A 59 2.61 7.85 15.62
N ALA A 60 1.37 7.51 15.28
CA ALA A 60 0.63 8.19 14.23
C ALA A 60 -0.04 9.46 14.82
N PRO A 61 0.41 10.69 14.47
CA PRO A 61 0.12 11.87 15.28
C PRO A 61 -1.33 12.37 15.17
N ASP A 62 -2.04 12.10 14.06
CA ASP A 62 -3.43 12.52 13.91
C ASP A 62 -4.37 11.55 14.63
N GLN A 63 -4.02 10.26 14.66
CA GLN A 63 -4.68 9.26 15.52
C GLN A 63 -4.45 9.56 17.00
N ALA A 64 -3.22 9.83 17.43
CA ALA A 64 -2.89 10.14 18.82
C ALA A 64 -3.66 11.38 19.32
N LYS A 65 -3.69 12.47 18.52
CA LYS A 65 -4.50 13.66 18.82
C LYS A 65 -6.01 13.38 18.86
N ALA A 66 -6.51 12.48 18.01
CA ALA A 66 -7.91 12.06 18.05
C ALA A 66 -8.23 11.23 19.30
N MET A 67 -7.33 10.35 19.75
CA MET A 67 -7.47 9.57 20.98
C MET A 67 -7.40 10.47 22.22
N GLN A 68 -6.45 11.41 22.28
CA GLN A 68 -6.38 12.41 23.35
C GLN A 68 -7.70 13.21 23.44
N ARG A 69 -8.19 13.74 22.31
CA ARG A 69 -9.47 14.46 22.27
C ARG A 69 -10.68 13.58 22.58
N ALA A 70 -10.60 12.28 22.33
CA ALA A 70 -11.62 11.33 22.75
C ALA A 70 -11.56 11.05 24.27
N ALA A 71 -10.38 11.07 24.90
CA ALA A 71 -10.22 10.94 26.34
C ALA A 71 -10.53 12.23 27.14
N GLU A 72 -10.37 13.42 26.54
CA GLU A 72 -10.65 14.72 27.19
C GLU A 72 -12.03 14.75 27.89
N PRO A 73 -12.13 15.09 29.19
CA PRO A 73 -13.41 15.33 29.82
C PRO A 73 -14.15 16.49 29.14
N ARG A 74 -15.47 16.51 29.27
CA ARG A 74 -16.33 17.63 28.89
C ARG A 74 -17.20 17.99 30.09
N GLU A 75 -17.34 19.28 30.32
CA GLU A 75 -18.34 19.83 31.24
C GLU A 75 -19.74 19.29 30.90
N PHE A 76 -20.61 19.18 31.91
CA PHE A 76 -21.96 18.67 31.72
C PHE A 76 -22.91 19.81 31.36
N VAL A 77 -23.60 19.68 30.24
CA VAL A 77 -24.64 20.62 29.81
C VAL A 77 -25.95 20.20 30.47
N ALA A 78 -26.14 20.62 31.72
CA ALA A 78 -27.35 20.33 32.48
C ALA A 78 -28.60 20.97 31.82
N ASN A 79 -28.51 22.22 31.37
CA ASN A 79 -29.61 22.93 30.73
C ASN A 79 -29.37 23.16 29.23
N VAL A 80 -30.44 23.09 28.44
CA VAL A 80 -30.45 23.25 26.98
C VAL A 80 -31.57 24.18 26.53
N ARG A 81 -31.41 24.80 25.36
CA ARG A 81 -32.47 25.64 24.75
C ARG A 81 -33.64 24.80 24.23
N THR A 82 -34.84 25.11 24.70
CA THR A 82 -36.09 24.67 24.07
C THR A 82 -36.38 25.55 22.85
N GLU A 83 -36.31 24.98 21.65
CA GLU A 83 -36.56 25.69 20.39
C GLU A 83 -37.09 24.77 19.29
N ASP A 84 -37.72 25.35 18.26
CA ASP A 84 -38.18 24.60 17.10
C ASP A 84 -36.99 24.26 16.15
N PRO A 85 -36.87 23.01 15.66
CA PRO A 85 -35.75 22.61 14.79
C PRO A 85 -35.64 23.37 13.46
N LYS A 86 -36.73 23.95 12.92
CA LYS A 86 -36.69 24.78 11.72
C LYS A 86 -36.22 26.19 12.03
N LEU A 87 -36.62 26.77 13.17
CA LEU A 87 -36.05 28.05 13.64
C LEU A 87 -34.56 27.91 13.94
N ARG A 88 -34.13 26.79 14.52
CA ARG A 88 -32.70 26.43 14.68
C ARG A 88 -31.99 26.30 13.34
N GLN A 89 -32.58 25.58 12.38
CA GLN A 89 -32.00 25.41 11.04
C GLN A 89 -31.86 26.75 10.29
N LEU A 90 -32.78 27.70 10.48
CA LEU A 90 -32.65 29.07 9.97
C LEU A 90 -31.49 29.80 10.65
N ARG A 91 -31.43 29.83 11.99
CA ARG A 91 -30.34 30.47 12.73
C ARG A 91 -28.95 29.96 12.31
N PHE A 92 -28.79 28.67 12.07
CA PHE A 92 -27.52 28.10 11.57
C PHE A 92 -27.12 28.62 10.17
N LYS A 93 -28.09 28.93 9.31
CA LYS A 93 -27.86 29.58 8.00
C LYS A 93 -27.58 31.07 8.15
N ASP A 94 -28.31 31.77 9.01
CA ASP A 94 -28.11 33.19 9.30
C ASP A 94 -26.73 33.45 9.94
N LEU A 95 -26.22 32.47 10.69
CA LEU A 95 -24.85 32.45 11.22
C LEU A 95 -23.80 31.97 10.22
N GLU A 96 -24.16 31.58 9.00
CA GLU A 96 -23.28 30.93 8.00
C GLU A 96 -22.37 29.81 8.56
N LEU A 97 -22.90 28.93 9.41
CA LEU A 97 -22.14 27.78 9.93
C LEU A 97 -22.09 26.68 8.86
N GLY A 98 -20.87 26.26 8.48
CA GLY A 98 -20.66 25.27 7.42
C GLY A 98 -19.35 24.48 7.55
N VAL A 99 -18.87 23.89 6.44
CA VAL A 99 -17.67 23.04 6.46
C VAL A 99 -16.41 23.83 6.83
N LYS A 100 -16.39 25.13 6.50
CA LYS A 100 -15.35 26.11 6.88
C LYS A 100 -15.11 26.23 8.40
N ASP A 101 -16.12 25.96 9.22
CA ASP A 101 -16.07 26.06 10.68
C ASP A 101 -15.48 24.81 11.37
N ILE A 102 -15.18 23.73 10.61
CA ILE A 102 -14.82 22.43 11.19
C ILE A 102 -13.37 22.41 11.71
N LYS A 103 -13.23 22.74 13.00
CA LYS A 103 -11.98 22.66 13.78
C LYS A 103 -11.33 21.26 13.80
N PHE A 104 -12.13 20.19 13.66
CA PHE A 104 -11.66 18.80 13.71
C PHE A 104 -12.27 17.96 12.57
N PRO A 105 -11.55 17.76 11.45
CA PRO A 105 -12.07 17.05 10.26
C PRO A 105 -12.20 15.53 10.45
N TYR A 106 -11.46 14.97 11.42
CA TYR A 106 -11.46 13.58 11.83
C TYR A 106 -11.62 13.50 13.35
N ILE A 107 -12.46 12.59 13.85
CA ILE A 107 -12.76 12.40 15.27
C ILE A 107 -12.88 10.89 15.56
N LEU A 108 -12.45 10.45 16.74
CA LEU A 108 -12.78 9.11 17.26
C LEU A 108 -14.01 9.21 18.17
N LEU A 109 -15.04 8.42 17.89
CA LEU A 109 -16.14 8.22 18.83
C LEU A 109 -15.73 7.11 19.79
N HIS A 110 -15.14 7.54 20.91
CA HIS A 110 -14.71 6.69 22.01
C HIS A 110 -14.98 7.41 23.34
N SER A 111 -15.42 6.65 24.34
CA SER A 111 -15.64 7.12 25.70
C SER A 111 -15.81 5.92 26.62
N PRO A 112 -15.33 5.96 27.88
CA PRO A 112 -15.68 4.94 28.87
C PRO A 112 -17.20 4.76 29.02
N LEU A 113 -17.97 5.85 28.88
CA LEU A 113 -19.43 5.89 29.01
C LEU A 113 -20.21 5.01 28.01
N VAL A 114 -19.58 4.58 26.90
CA VAL A 114 -20.22 3.65 25.93
C VAL A 114 -19.78 2.19 26.12
N ASN A 115 -18.73 1.95 26.92
CA ASN A 115 -18.16 0.63 27.21
C ASN A 115 -18.50 0.13 28.63
N THR A 116 -19.19 0.92 29.46
CA THR A 116 -19.49 0.64 30.88
C THR A 116 -20.09 -0.75 31.16
N PHE A 117 -20.91 -1.28 30.24
CA PHE A 117 -21.58 -2.58 30.38
C PHE A 117 -20.97 -3.68 29.51
N GLU A 118 -20.39 -3.32 28.36
CA GLU A 118 -19.89 -4.24 27.34
C GLU A 118 -18.79 -3.57 26.52
N ASP A 119 -17.61 -4.19 26.41
CA ASP A 119 -16.52 -3.76 25.52
C ASP A 119 -16.25 -4.81 24.43
N MET A 120 -17.22 -4.97 23.53
CA MET A 120 -17.12 -5.89 22.38
C MET A 120 -16.50 -5.24 21.14
N TYR A 121 -16.29 -3.93 21.13
CA TYR A 121 -16.04 -3.16 19.91
C TYR A 121 -15.04 -2.02 20.10
N GLY A 122 -14.07 -1.95 19.18
CA GLY A 122 -13.17 -0.81 19.03
C GLY A 122 -13.87 0.47 18.58
N PRO A 123 -13.21 1.63 18.72
CA PRO A 123 -13.83 2.95 18.54
C PRO A 123 -14.13 3.29 17.07
N VAL A 124 -15.22 4.02 16.84
CA VAL A 124 -15.65 4.42 15.48
C VAL A 124 -14.81 5.60 14.99
N ARG A 125 -14.36 5.51 13.74
CA ARG A 125 -13.56 6.54 13.05
C ARG A 125 -14.49 7.48 12.25
N PHE A 126 -14.82 8.64 12.82
CA PHE A 126 -15.77 9.60 12.24
C PHE A 126 -15.07 10.69 11.41
N MET A 127 -15.33 10.69 10.09
CA MET A 127 -14.83 11.70 9.15
C MET A 127 -15.77 12.91 9.11
N HIS A 128 -15.64 13.80 10.09
CA HIS A 128 -16.54 14.93 10.31
C HIS A 128 -16.74 15.82 9.07
N SER A 129 -15.65 16.21 8.39
CA SER A 129 -15.76 17.04 7.18
C SER A 129 -16.43 16.33 6.01
N LYS A 130 -16.35 14.99 5.91
CA LYS A 130 -17.11 14.23 4.90
C LYS A 130 -18.61 14.38 5.18
N HIS A 131 -19.04 14.08 6.40
CA HIS A 131 -20.46 14.10 6.75
C HIS A 131 -21.07 15.49 6.61
N ALA A 132 -20.35 16.55 7.02
CA ALA A 132 -20.83 17.91 6.84
C ALA A 132 -20.93 18.32 5.36
N ALA A 133 -19.96 17.95 4.53
CA ALA A 133 -20.01 18.25 3.09
C ALA A 133 -21.08 17.44 2.36
N SER A 134 -21.28 16.16 2.72
CA SER A 134 -22.38 15.31 2.22
C SER A 134 -23.78 15.76 2.70
N LEU A 135 -23.86 16.80 3.53
CA LEU A 135 -25.09 17.42 4.03
C LEU A 135 -25.17 18.91 3.65
N ASP A 136 -24.46 19.35 2.60
CA ASP A 136 -24.42 20.74 2.12
C ASP A 136 -24.08 21.77 3.22
N GLY A 137 -23.17 21.40 4.13
CA GLY A 137 -22.74 22.23 5.27
C GLY A 137 -23.78 22.36 6.40
N ASN A 138 -24.92 21.67 6.34
CA ASN A 138 -26.04 21.84 7.26
C ASN A 138 -25.81 21.24 8.66
N CYS A 139 -24.93 21.86 9.44
CA CYS A 139 -24.50 21.42 10.77
C CYS A 139 -25.65 21.23 11.78
N ALA A 140 -26.80 21.90 11.59
CA ALA A 140 -28.00 21.75 12.43
C ALA A 140 -28.63 20.34 12.38
N LEU A 141 -28.33 19.53 11.35
CA LEU A 141 -28.80 18.13 11.26
C LEU A 141 -28.14 17.19 12.29
N CYS A 142 -26.96 17.56 12.80
CA CYS A 142 -26.22 16.77 13.80
C CYS A 142 -26.13 17.51 15.14
N HIS A 143 -25.89 18.82 15.13
CA HIS A 143 -25.97 19.67 16.33
C HIS A 143 -27.43 20.07 16.56
N HIS A 144 -28.27 19.11 16.95
CA HIS A 144 -29.72 19.25 17.06
C HIS A 144 -30.21 20.21 18.18
N VAL A 145 -29.39 20.46 19.21
CA VAL A 145 -29.72 21.25 20.41
C VAL A 145 -28.46 22.02 20.88
N SER A 146 -28.65 23.18 21.51
CA SER A 146 -27.57 23.99 22.12
C SER A 146 -27.71 24.12 23.65
N PRO A 147 -26.60 24.36 24.37
CA PRO A 147 -26.64 24.74 25.79
C PRO A 147 -27.53 25.97 26.04
N GLU A 148 -28.14 26.03 27.22
CA GLU A 148 -28.73 27.27 27.71
C GLU A 148 -27.64 28.35 27.84
N GLY A 149 -27.97 29.60 27.50
CA GLY A 149 -27.02 30.72 27.55
C GLY A 149 -26.00 30.82 26.40
N ALA A 150 -25.94 29.88 25.45
CA ALA A 150 -24.97 29.90 24.34
C ALA A 150 -25.10 31.14 23.43
N ASP A 151 -24.17 32.11 23.52
CA ASP A 151 -24.25 33.35 22.74
C ASP A 151 -23.45 33.29 21.43
N ALA A 152 -24.18 33.04 20.34
CA ALA A 152 -23.65 33.00 18.98
C ALA A 152 -23.07 34.35 18.48
N SER A 153 -23.36 35.47 19.17
CA SER A 153 -22.76 36.78 18.88
C SER A 153 -21.38 36.96 19.53
N GLN A 154 -21.05 36.18 20.56
CA GLN A 154 -19.74 36.17 21.22
C GLN A 154 -18.84 35.04 20.67
N ASP A 155 -19.39 33.82 20.56
CA ASP A 155 -18.75 32.68 19.90
C ASP A 155 -19.77 31.98 19.00
N ARG A 156 -19.57 32.09 17.69
CA ARG A 156 -20.41 31.46 16.65
C ARG A 156 -20.49 29.93 16.81
N LEU A 157 -19.47 29.31 17.43
CA LEU A 157 -19.39 27.87 17.67
C LEU A 157 -20.05 27.44 18.99
N SER A 158 -20.51 28.36 19.84
CA SER A 158 -21.23 28.03 21.09
C SER A 158 -22.55 27.27 20.84
N GLU A 159 -23.11 27.39 19.63
CA GLU A 159 -24.24 26.60 19.15
C GLU A 159 -23.89 25.13 18.83
N THR A 160 -22.60 24.77 18.81
CA THR A 160 -22.11 23.43 18.41
C THR A 160 -21.32 22.75 19.53
N VAL A 161 -22.00 21.89 20.31
CA VAL A 161 -21.37 21.04 21.34
C VAL A 161 -21.27 19.59 20.90
N ALA A 162 -20.32 18.85 21.47
CA ALA A 162 -20.18 17.41 21.25
C ALA A 162 -21.25 16.63 22.03
N CYS A 163 -21.87 15.62 21.42
CA CYS A 163 -22.97 14.83 22.00
C CYS A 163 -22.75 14.42 23.47
N ARG A 164 -21.53 13.99 23.81
CA ARG A 164 -21.14 13.55 25.16
C ARG A 164 -21.12 14.64 26.25
N ALA A 165 -21.38 15.90 25.91
CA ALA A 165 -21.55 16.98 26.87
C ALA A 165 -22.97 16.98 27.47
N CYS A 166 -23.98 16.54 26.69
CA CYS A 166 -25.39 16.43 27.10
C CYS A 166 -25.77 14.96 27.39
N HIS A 167 -25.32 14.02 26.55
CA HIS A 167 -25.59 12.59 26.65
C HIS A 167 -24.50 11.89 27.47
N ARG A 168 -24.88 11.20 28.55
CA ARG A 168 -23.95 10.56 29.50
C ARG A 168 -24.16 9.04 29.53
N GLU A 169 -24.32 8.46 30.72
CA GLU A 169 -24.58 7.04 30.92
C GLU A 169 -25.98 6.65 30.41
N SER A 170 -26.30 5.35 30.38
CA SER A 170 -27.56 4.84 29.81
C SER A 170 -28.82 5.23 30.58
N PHE A 171 -28.69 5.69 31.82
CA PHE A 171 -29.79 6.17 32.65
C PHE A 171 -29.27 7.27 33.57
N ASP A 172 -29.87 8.46 33.49
CA ASP A 172 -29.62 9.60 34.35
C ASP A 172 -30.93 9.94 35.07
N PRO A 173 -31.02 9.82 36.41
CA PRO A 173 -32.26 10.06 37.14
C PRO A 173 -32.62 11.55 37.27
N ASP A 174 -31.64 12.46 37.12
CA ASP A 174 -31.87 13.91 37.13
C ASP A 174 -32.27 14.41 35.73
N HIS A 175 -31.93 13.65 34.67
CA HIS A 175 -32.29 13.91 33.28
C HIS A 175 -32.89 12.68 32.55
N PRO A 176 -34.03 12.14 33.03
CA PRO A 176 -34.63 10.92 32.48
C PRO A 176 -35.20 11.10 31.06
N GLU A 177 -35.26 12.33 30.54
CA GLU A 177 -35.62 12.62 29.15
C GLU A 177 -34.48 12.33 28.15
N ARG A 178 -33.26 12.04 28.63
CA ARG A 178 -32.06 11.94 27.79
C ARG A 178 -31.65 10.50 27.50
N LEU A 179 -31.42 10.23 26.22
CA LEU A 179 -30.75 9.02 25.77
C LEU A 179 -29.30 9.01 26.24
N GLY A 180 -28.82 7.87 26.73
CA GLY A 180 -27.39 7.66 26.98
C GLY A 180 -26.56 7.70 25.70
N LEU A 181 -25.26 7.97 25.84
CA LEU A 181 -24.36 8.29 24.72
C LEU A 181 -24.30 7.21 23.63
N LYS A 182 -24.37 5.92 24.00
CA LYS A 182 -24.40 4.78 23.06
C LYS A 182 -25.65 4.80 22.18
N ALA A 183 -26.82 5.08 22.78
CA ALA A 183 -28.10 5.18 22.06
C ALA A 183 -28.15 6.45 21.18
N ALA A 184 -27.70 7.59 21.71
CA ALA A 184 -27.68 8.85 20.96
C ALA A 184 -26.80 8.77 19.69
N TYR A 185 -25.63 8.13 19.77
CA TYR A 185 -24.79 7.90 18.58
C TYR A 185 -25.44 6.94 17.58
N HIS A 186 -26.03 5.83 18.04
CA HIS A 186 -26.64 4.86 17.14
C HIS A 186 -27.84 5.47 16.42
N GLN A 187 -28.77 6.12 17.13
CA GLN A 187 -29.94 6.76 16.51
C GLN A 187 -29.52 7.84 15.50
N GLN A 188 -28.68 8.79 15.90
CA GLN A 188 -28.29 9.90 15.02
C GLN A 188 -27.55 9.45 13.75
N CYS A 189 -26.77 8.36 13.83
CA CYS A 189 -26.01 7.85 12.68
C CYS A 189 -26.80 6.84 11.84
N MET A 190 -27.45 5.84 12.46
CA MET A 190 -28.13 4.75 11.76
C MET A 190 -29.43 5.24 11.11
N ASP A 191 -30.30 5.95 11.83
CA ASP A 191 -31.53 6.55 11.25
C ASP A 191 -31.18 7.46 10.06
N CYS A 192 -30.02 8.10 10.08
CA CYS A 192 -29.55 8.96 8.99
C CYS A 192 -29.04 8.13 7.80
N HIS A 193 -28.22 7.09 8.04
CA HIS A 193 -27.73 6.19 6.99
C HIS A 193 -28.88 5.44 6.30
N GLU A 194 -29.82 4.88 7.06
CA GLU A 194 -31.00 4.16 6.55
C GLU A 194 -31.89 5.12 5.71
N ARG A 195 -32.25 6.28 6.27
CA ARG A 195 -33.10 7.29 5.60
C ARG A 195 -32.46 7.86 4.32
N MET A 196 -31.14 7.90 4.24
CA MET A 196 -30.40 8.36 3.05
C MET A 196 -29.99 7.21 2.12
N ASN A 197 -30.13 5.95 2.54
CA ASN A 197 -29.55 4.77 1.91
C ASN A 197 -28.03 4.97 1.62
N GLN A 198 -27.31 5.54 2.59
CA GLN A 198 -25.90 5.95 2.46
C GLN A 198 -25.15 5.75 3.78
N GLY A 199 -24.18 4.84 3.78
CA GLY A 199 -23.30 4.57 4.93
C GLY A 199 -23.53 3.20 5.58
N PRO A 200 -22.75 2.86 6.62
CA PRO A 200 -22.88 1.60 7.33
C PRO A 200 -24.06 1.58 8.33
N GLU A 201 -24.97 0.63 8.15
CA GLU A 201 -26.10 0.34 9.05
C GLU A 201 -25.79 -0.80 10.05
N LYS A 202 -24.75 -1.62 9.77
CA LYS A 202 -24.41 -2.82 10.53
C LYS A 202 -23.20 -2.58 11.42
N CYS A 203 -23.15 -3.21 12.59
CA CYS A 203 -22.12 -3.00 13.63
C CYS A 203 -20.69 -3.00 13.06
N VAL A 204 -20.32 -4.02 12.27
CA VAL A 204 -18.97 -4.21 11.69
C VAL A 204 -18.63 -3.18 10.60
N GLY A 205 -19.62 -2.44 10.08
CA GLY A 205 -19.39 -1.31 9.17
C GLY A 205 -18.94 -0.02 9.88
N CYS A 206 -19.28 0.13 11.17
CA CYS A 206 -18.86 1.26 12.02
C CYS A 206 -17.69 0.90 12.95
N HIS A 207 -17.75 -0.31 13.52
CA HIS A 207 -16.87 -0.80 14.56
C HIS A 207 -15.97 -1.94 14.09
N ARG A 208 -14.89 -2.16 14.83
CA ARG A 208 -14.07 -3.38 14.74
C ARG A 208 -14.36 -4.25 15.94
N ASN A 209 -14.56 -5.55 15.73
CA ASN A 209 -14.78 -6.48 16.84
C ASN A 209 -13.50 -6.59 17.68
N ASN A 210 -13.63 -6.50 19.00
CA ASN A 210 -12.55 -6.87 19.92
C ASN A 210 -12.31 -8.39 19.83
N VAL A 211 -11.07 -8.82 20.05
CA VAL A 211 -10.69 -10.24 19.99
C VAL A 211 -10.56 -10.76 21.43
N PRO A 212 -11.16 -11.92 21.78
CA PRO A 212 -10.98 -12.52 23.10
C PRO A 212 -9.53 -13.00 23.30
N ASP A 213 -9.08 -13.11 24.56
CA ASP A 213 -7.79 -13.73 24.85
C ASP A 213 -7.83 -15.23 24.48
N HIS A 214 -6.97 -15.64 23.55
CA HIS A 214 -6.89 -17.02 23.07
C HIS A 214 -6.04 -17.92 23.98
N LYS A 215 -5.35 -17.37 24.98
CA LYS A 215 -4.44 -18.11 25.88
C LYS A 215 -5.09 -19.30 26.58
N GLU A 216 -6.33 -19.13 27.04
CA GLU A 216 -7.13 -20.17 27.72
C GLU A 216 -8.14 -20.88 26.79
N LEU A 217 -8.23 -20.46 25.52
CA LEU A 217 -9.18 -21.03 24.54
C LEU A 217 -8.53 -22.03 23.59
N VAL A 218 -7.21 -21.95 23.39
CA VAL A 218 -6.43 -22.74 22.43
C VAL A 218 -5.71 -23.91 23.11
N GLU A 219 -6.17 -25.12 22.83
CA GLU A 219 -5.75 -26.39 23.44
C GLU A 219 -4.66 -27.08 22.61
N LEU A 220 -3.41 -26.62 22.74
CA LEU A 220 -2.27 -27.16 21.99
C LEU A 220 -1.23 -27.90 22.86
N PRO A 221 -0.62 -29.01 22.37
CA PRO A 221 0.59 -29.59 22.96
C PRO A 221 1.76 -28.60 22.88
N ASP A 222 2.79 -28.78 23.70
CA ASP A 222 3.86 -27.76 23.86
C ASP A 222 4.74 -27.54 22.62
N ASN A 223 4.81 -28.53 21.72
CA ASN A 223 5.47 -28.40 20.42
C ASN A 223 4.50 -28.87 19.32
N PRO A 224 3.50 -28.05 18.95
CA PRO A 224 2.52 -28.42 17.92
C PRO A 224 3.13 -28.26 16.52
N THR A 225 2.73 -29.09 15.58
CA THR A 225 2.99 -28.86 14.15
C THR A 225 2.08 -27.76 13.61
N ALA A 226 2.46 -27.14 12.49
CA ALA A 226 1.68 -26.07 11.85
C ALA A 226 0.24 -26.51 11.53
N LEU A 227 0.05 -27.72 11.02
CA LEU A 227 -1.27 -28.30 10.70
C LEU A 227 -2.09 -28.59 11.96
N GLN A 228 -1.46 -28.95 13.09
CA GLN A 228 -2.17 -29.09 14.38
C GLN A 228 -2.67 -27.76 14.91
N VAL A 229 -1.93 -26.65 14.71
CA VAL A 229 -2.45 -25.31 15.04
C VAL A 229 -3.68 -24.99 14.22
N THR A 230 -3.64 -25.21 12.90
CA THR A 230 -4.79 -24.93 12.03
C THR A 230 -5.98 -25.84 12.35
N ALA A 231 -5.77 -27.13 12.63
CA ALA A 231 -6.84 -28.03 13.07
C ALA A 231 -7.51 -27.56 14.37
N GLU A 232 -6.74 -27.06 15.33
CA GLU A 232 -7.27 -26.45 16.56
C GLU A 232 -7.98 -25.12 16.31
N CYS A 233 -7.51 -24.27 15.38
CA CYS A 233 -8.27 -23.10 14.95
C CYS A 233 -9.62 -23.51 14.33
N LEU A 234 -9.65 -24.55 13.50
CA LEU A 234 -10.87 -25.02 12.82
C LEU A 234 -11.92 -25.56 13.80
N ARG A 235 -11.53 -26.06 14.98
CA ARG A 235 -12.46 -26.49 16.05
C ARG A 235 -13.49 -25.41 16.42
N CYS A 236 -13.11 -24.14 16.34
CA CYS A 236 -13.98 -22.98 16.62
C CYS A 236 -14.24 -22.10 15.38
N HIS A 237 -13.42 -22.23 14.34
CA HIS A 237 -13.42 -21.36 13.16
C HIS A 237 -13.44 -22.12 11.83
N GLU A 238 -14.05 -23.31 11.78
CA GLU A 238 -14.31 -24.08 10.54
C GLU A 238 -14.83 -23.19 9.41
N LYS A 239 -15.79 -22.31 9.71
CA LYS A 239 -16.35 -21.38 8.71
C LYS A 239 -15.34 -20.37 8.15
N ALA A 240 -14.34 -19.97 8.94
CA ALA A 240 -13.23 -19.14 8.45
C ALA A 240 -12.34 -19.95 7.49
N GLY A 241 -12.13 -21.24 7.77
CA GLY A 241 -11.47 -22.18 6.87
C GLY A 241 -12.18 -22.29 5.52
N GLU A 242 -13.49 -22.60 5.53
CA GLU A 242 -14.30 -22.70 4.30
C GLU A 242 -14.21 -21.44 3.44
N ASP A 243 -14.32 -20.28 4.08
CA ASP A 243 -14.28 -18.97 3.42
C ASP A 243 -12.89 -18.68 2.85
N MET A 244 -11.83 -19.00 3.60
CA MET A 244 -10.44 -18.76 3.22
C MET A 244 -10.01 -19.65 2.05
N ILE A 245 -10.41 -20.92 2.00
CA ILE A 245 -10.08 -21.81 0.86
C ILE A 245 -10.79 -21.42 -0.45
N GLN A 246 -11.75 -20.49 -0.39
CA GLN A 246 -12.37 -19.88 -1.57
C GLN A 246 -11.77 -18.52 -1.96
N SER A 247 -10.76 -18.03 -1.23
CA SER A 247 -10.14 -16.72 -1.49
C SER A 247 -9.08 -16.77 -2.59
N ALA A 248 -8.83 -15.64 -3.25
CA ALA A 248 -7.70 -15.46 -4.14
C ALA A 248 -6.34 -15.56 -3.40
N HIS A 249 -6.31 -15.34 -2.08
CA HIS A 249 -5.11 -15.45 -1.25
C HIS A 249 -4.69 -16.92 -1.04
N TRP A 250 -5.66 -17.83 -0.95
CA TRP A 250 -5.44 -19.28 -0.97
C TRP A 250 -5.25 -19.82 -2.39
N LEU A 251 -6.21 -19.57 -3.28
CA LEU A 251 -6.26 -20.19 -4.60
C LEU A 251 -5.22 -19.63 -5.59
N TRP A 252 -4.72 -18.41 -5.34
CA TRP A 252 -3.83 -17.64 -6.23
C TRP A 252 -4.33 -17.49 -7.68
N LYS A 253 -5.63 -17.72 -7.90
CA LYS A 253 -6.36 -17.63 -9.17
C LYS A 253 -7.81 -17.20 -8.89
N GLY A 254 -8.49 -16.66 -9.90
CA GLY A 254 -9.90 -16.31 -9.81
C GLY A 254 -10.40 -15.53 -11.03
N PRO A 255 -11.57 -14.87 -10.91
CA PRO A 255 -12.16 -14.04 -11.96
C PRO A 255 -11.25 -12.90 -12.43
N SER A 256 -11.22 -12.70 -13.74
CA SER A 256 -10.38 -11.71 -14.45
C SER A 256 -11.19 -10.55 -15.09
N PRO A 257 -12.22 -9.96 -14.43
CA PRO A 257 -13.22 -9.11 -15.10
C PRO A 257 -12.66 -7.82 -15.72
N TYR A 258 -11.47 -7.39 -15.33
CA TYR A 258 -10.81 -6.17 -15.78
C TYR A 258 -9.69 -6.40 -16.83
N THR A 259 -9.52 -7.63 -17.32
CA THR A 259 -8.52 -7.96 -18.35
C THR A 259 -9.15 -7.93 -19.74
N VAL A 260 -8.53 -7.19 -20.68
CA VAL A 260 -9.01 -7.09 -22.07
C VAL A 260 -9.08 -8.48 -22.74
N ASP A 261 -10.17 -8.67 -23.49
CA ASP A 261 -10.61 -9.89 -24.20
C ASP A 261 -10.71 -11.18 -23.35
N ARG A 262 -10.49 -11.08 -22.04
CA ARG A 262 -10.41 -12.20 -21.09
C ARG A 262 -11.27 -11.97 -19.85
N GLN A 263 -12.21 -11.02 -19.89
CA GLN A 263 -13.09 -10.64 -18.76
C GLN A 263 -13.88 -11.84 -18.20
N LYS A 264 -14.22 -12.81 -19.06
CA LYS A 264 -14.95 -14.04 -18.70
C LYS A 264 -14.05 -15.15 -18.13
N LYS A 265 -12.72 -14.97 -18.06
CA LYS A 265 -11.79 -16.00 -17.55
C LYS A 265 -11.89 -16.07 -16.02
N VAL A 266 -12.39 -17.19 -15.50
CA VAL A 266 -12.58 -17.45 -14.06
C VAL A 266 -11.40 -18.18 -13.40
N MET A 267 -10.45 -18.65 -14.20
CA MET A 267 -9.22 -19.34 -13.76
C MET A 267 -8.01 -18.60 -14.34
N SER A 268 -7.68 -17.45 -13.76
CA SER A 268 -6.55 -16.60 -14.12
C SER A 268 -5.86 -16.10 -12.85
N GLY A 269 -4.54 -15.88 -12.86
CA GLY A 269 -3.75 -15.50 -11.69
C GLY A 269 -2.41 -16.24 -11.54
N LYS A 270 -1.73 -15.96 -10.43
CA LYS A 270 -0.37 -16.45 -10.09
C LYS A 270 -0.24 -17.97 -10.05
N ALA A 271 -1.31 -18.69 -9.73
CA ALA A 271 -1.34 -20.16 -9.74
C ALA A 271 -1.46 -20.77 -11.16
N THR A 272 -1.68 -19.95 -12.19
CA THR A 272 -2.20 -20.42 -13.49
C THR A 272 -1.45 -19.84 -14.69
N ASP A 273 -1.63 -18.54 -14.99
CA ASP A 273 -1.36 -17.98 -16.32
C ASP A 273 -0.61 -16.65 -16.30
N THR A 274 -0.29 -16.06 -15.14
CA THR A 274 0.38 -14.75 -15.10
C THR A 274 1.90 -14.85 -15.15
N VAL A 275 2.50 -14.05 -16.03
CA VAL A 275 3.94 -13.78 -16.09
C VAL A 275 4.24 -12.35 -15.57
N ASN A 276 5.50 -12.06 -15.21
CA ASN A 276 5.99 -10.74 -14.81
C ASN A 276 7.49 -10.60 -15.09
N ASN A 277 8.00 -9.37 -15.19
CA ASN A 277 9.43 -9.08 -15.40
C ASN A 277 10.27 -9.00 -14.09
N PHE A 278 9.88 -9.76 -13.06
CA PHE A 278 10.69 -9.98 -11.85
C PHE A 278 11.21 -11.41 -11.80
N CYS A 279 10.47 -12.32 -11.15
CA CYS A 279 10.81 -13.75 -11.04
C CYS A 279 10.11 -14.61 -12.12
N VAL A 280 9.63 -13.99 -13.20
CA VAL A 280 8.92 -14.61 -14.31
C VAL A 280 7.57 -15.24 -13.93
N ALA A 281 7.52 -16.49 -13.49
CA ALA A 281 6.28 -17.21 -13.24
C ALA A 281 6.40 -18.24 -12.09
N LEU A 282 5.29 -18.85 -11.68
CA LEU A 282 5.25 -19.84 -10.61
C LEU A 282 5.70 -21.27 -10.99
N PRO A 283 5.36 -21.83 -12.18
CA PRO A 283 5.66 -23.23 -12.49
C PRO A 283 7.14 -23.56 -12.36
N SER A 284 7.43 -24.78 -11.89
CA SER A 284 8.77 -25.28 -11.47
C SER A 284 9.47 -24.51 -10.35
N ASN A 285 8.85 -23.48 -9.76
CA ASN A 285 9.49 -22.59 -8.76
C ASN A 285 8.72 -22.50 -7.43
N TRP A 286 7.73 -23.37 -7.22
CA TRP A 286 6.77 -23.27 -6.13
C TRP A 286 7.38 -23.04 -4.74
N PRO A 287 8.30 -23.85 -4.18
CA PRO A 287 8.68 -23.76 -2.76
C PRO A 287 9.21 -22.37 -2.36
N ARG A 288 10.00 -21.75 -3.26
CA ARG A 288 10.53 -20.39 -3.07
C ARG A 288 9.46 -19.31 -3.21
N CYS A 289 8.43 -19.53 -4.02
CA CYS A 289 7.34 -18.59 -4.24
C CYS A 289 6.22 -18.70 -3.20
N THR A 290 5.87 -19.92 -2.78
CA THR A 290 4.82 -20.26 -1.80
C THR A 290 5.27 -20.04 -0.36
N SER A 291 6.54 -19.69 -0.16
CA SER A 291 7.01 -18.94 1.01
C SER A 291 6.24 -17.63 1.29
N CYS A 292 5.44 -17.13 0.33
CA CYS A 292 4.48 -16.01 0.51
C CYS A 292 3.02 -16.40 0.22
N HIS A 293 2.67 -17.70 0.26
CA HIS A 293 1.29 -18.21 0.17
C HIS A 293 0.61 -18.18 1.54
N ALA A 294 -0.72 -18.25 1.59
CA ALA A 294 -1.50 -18.30 2.82
C ALA A 294 -1.70 -19.74 3.33
N GLY A 295 -0.69 -20.60 3.17
CA GLY A 295 -0.77 -22.02 3.48
C GLY A 295 0.56 -22.75 3.65
N TYR A 296 0.46 -24.06 3.91
CA TYR A 296 1.52 -24.94 4.35
C TYR A 296 1.81 -26.09 3.39
N GLY A 297 3.02 -26.11 2.81
CA GLY A 297 3.54 -27.23 2.03
C GLY A 297 3.11 -27.23 0.56
N TRP A 298 2.91 -26.07 -0.06
CA TRP A 298 2.69 -25.99 -1.51
C TRP A 298 4.03 -26.08 -2.26
N GLU A 299 4.48 -27.31 -2.48
CA GLU A 299 5.79 -27.64 -3.06
C GLU A 299 5.78 -27.85 -4.59
N ASP A 300 4.64 -28.23 -5.18
CA ASP A 300 4.47 -28.45 -6.62
C ASP A 300 3.00 -28.31 -7.09
N GLU A 301 2.65 -28.86 -8.25
CA GLU A 301 1.31 -28.85 -8.83
C GLU A 301 0.28 -29.77 -8.14
N THR A 302 0.72 -30.71 -7.29
CA THR A 302 -0.12 -31.73 -6.63
C THR A 302 -0.78 -31.26 -5.33
N PHE A 303 -0.52 -30.02 -4.91
CA PHE A 303 -1.01 -29.45 -3.66
C PHE A 303 -2.55 -29.48 -3.53
N ASP A 304 -3.04 -30.05 -2.43
CA ASP A 304 -4.46 -30.13 -2.14
C ASP A 304 -5.02 -28.78 -1.65
N PHE A 305 -5.73 -28.09 -2.54
CA PHE A 305 -6.44 -26.84 -2.24
C PHE A 305 -7.75 -27.04 -1.45
N THR A 306 -8.13 -28.27 -1.10
CA THR A 306 -9.34 -28.58 -0.30
C THR A 306 -9.02 -28.92 1.16
N ASP A 307 -7.77 -29.28 1.47
CA ASP A 307 -7.29 -29.56 2.83
C ASP A 307 -7.18 -28.26 3.65
N MET A 308 -8.25 -27.96 4.42
CA MET A 308 -8.31 -26.79 5.31
C MET A 308 -7.22 -26.79 6.38
N THR A 309 -6.64 -27.94 6.77
CA THR A 309 -5.58 -27.99 7.80
C THR A 309 -4.28 -27.34 7.32
N ARG A 310 -4.12 -27.16 6.00
CA ARG A 310 -2.99 -26.47 5.39
C ARG A 310 -3.17 -24.96 5.28
N VAL A 311 -4.31 -24.39 5.68
CA VAL A 311 -4.47 -22.93 5.77
C VAL A 311 -3.53 -22.38 6.84
N ASP A 312 -2.79 -21.33 6.53
CA ASP A 312 -1.97 -20.62 7.52
C ASP A 312 -2.78 -19.47 8.13
N CYS A 313 -3.42 -19.73 9.27
CA CYS A 313 -4.11 -18.70 10.04
C CYS A 313 -3.15 -17.68 10.66
N LEU A 314 -1.93 -18.09 11.01
CA LEU A 314 -1.00 -17.28 11.81
C LEU A 314 -0.35 -16.15 11.00
N VAL A 315 -0.04 -16.36 9.71
CA VAL A 315 0.60 -15.33 8.86
C VAL A 315 -0.21 -14.04 8.76
N CYS A 316 -1.54 -14.11 8.91
CA CYS A 316 -2.42 -12.94 8.92
C CYS A 316 -2.78 -12.44 10.33
N HIS A 317 -2.89 -13.35 11.31
CA HIS A 317 -3.45 -13.07 12.63
C HIS A 317 -2.43 -12.95 13.78
N ASP A 318 -1.13 -13.17 13.57
CA ASP A 318 -0.10 -12.94 14.60
C ASP A 318 -0.09 -11.49 15.10
N THR A 319 -0.20 -11.30 16.42
CA THR A 319 0.00 -10.00 17.08
C THR A 319 1.31 -9.88 17.84
N THR A 320 2.07 -10.97 17.95
CA THR A 320 3.40 -11.01 18.59
C THR A 320 4.51 -10.50 17.67
N ASP A 321 4.30 -10.57 16.35
CA ASP A 321 5.29 -10.33 15.31
C ASP A 321 6.55 -11.21 15.45
N SER A 322 6.42 -12.35 16.11
CA SER A 322 7.45 -13.40 16.19
C SER A 322 7.28 -14.47 15.11
N TYR A 323 6.07 -14.58 14.53
CA TYR A 323 5.77 -15.55 13.47
C TYR A 323 6.49 -15.21 12.16
N VAL A 324 7.14 -16.20 11.57
CA VAL A 324 7.70 -16.09 10.21
C VAL A 324 7.68 -17.45 9.51
N LYS A 325 7.39 -17.42 8.21
CA LYS A 325 7.67 -18.55 7.30
C LYS A 325 9.18 -18.67 7.06
N ALA A 326 9.68 -19.85 6.73
CA ALA A 326 11.10 -20.05 6.37
C ALA A 326 11.29 -20.22 4.85
N PRO A 327 11.62 -19.17 4.07
CA PRO A 327 11.98 -19.36 2.66
C PRO A 327 13.24 -20.24 2.53
N PRO A 328 13.23 -21.35 1.75
CA PRO A 328 12.28 -21.69 0.68
C PRO A 328 11.34 -22.87 1.00
N LYS A 329 11.01 -23.14 2.26
CA LYS A 329 10.23 -24.30 2.74
C LYS A 329 8.72 -24.22 2.45
N ALA A 330 8.33 -23.80 1.25
CA ALA A 330 6.96 -23.93 0.72
C ALA A 330 5.80 -23.45 1.61
N GLY A 331 6.04 -22.40 2.38
CA GLY A 331 5.07 -21.82 3.31
C GLY A 331 5.18 -22.31 4.75
N MET A 332 6.01 -23.30 5.07
CA MET A 332 6.18 -23.77 6.45
C MET A 332 6.78 -22.69 7.37
N PRO A 333 6.41 -22.64 8.66
CA PRO A 333 7.00 -21.75 9.65
C PRO A 333 8.48 -22.09 9.89
N ALA A 334 9.25 -21.11 10.37
CA ALA A 334 10.65 -21.31 10.73
C ALA A 334 10.79 -22.10 12.05
N PRO A 335 11.84 -22.96 12.22
CA PRO A 335 11.94 -23.84 13.38
C PRO A 335 11.99 -23.12 14.74
N GLU A 336 12.50 -21.90 14.77
CA GLU A 336 12.55 -21.06 15.98
C GLU A 336 11.18 -20.47 16.38
N VAL A 337 10.14 -20.56 15.54
CA VAL A 337 8.81 -20.04 15.85
C VAL A 337 8.17 -20.85 16.99
N ASP A 338 7.71 -20.16 18.03
CA ASP A 338 6.87 -20.75 19.08
C ASP A 338 5.39 -20.72 18.65
N LEU A 339 4.98 -21.78 17.96
CA LEU A 339 3.63 -21.90 17.41
C LEU A 339 2.53 -21.84 18.47
N LYS A 340 2.77 -22.35 19.70
CA LYS A 340 1.81 -22.29 20.81
C LYS A 340 1.72 -20.87 21.37
N TYR A 341 2.85 -20.20 21.58
CA TYR A 341 2.89 -18.80 22.02
C TYR A 341 2.19 -17.84 21.05
N VAL A 342 2.37 -18.04 19.74
CA VAL A 342 1.69 -17.26 18.67
C VAL A 342 0.20 -17.59 18.61
N ALA A 343 -0.19 -18.87 18.61
CA ALA A 343 -1.60 -19.27 18.53
C ALA A 343 -2.44 -18.75 19.71
N GLN A 344 -1.86 -18.71 20.92
CA GLN A 344 -2.48 -18.09 22.10
C GLN A 344 -2.62 -16.56 22.02
N ARG A 345 -2.05 -15.90 21.00
CA ARG A 345 -1.96 -14.43 20.83
C ARG A 345 -2.37 -14.00 19.42
N VAL A 346 -3.27 -14.74 18.79
CA VAL A 346 -3.90 -14.33 17.52
C VAL A 346 -4.84 -13.14 17.74
N GLY A 347 -4.99 -12.31 16.72
CA GLY A 347 -5.79 -11.09 16.79
C GLY A 347 -6.09 -10.46 15.43
N GLN A 348 -6.32 -9.14 15.42
CA GLN A 348 -6.61 -8.42 14.19
C GLN A 348 -5.36 -8.31 13.29
N THR A 349 -5.58 -8.49 11.98
CA THR A 349 -4.58 -8.19 10.95
C THR A 349 -3.97 -6.80 11.10
N ASN A 350 -2.66 -6.71 10.98
CA ASN A 350 -1.88 -5.49 11.20
C ASN A 350 -0.90 -5.27 10.03
N ARG A 351 -0.17 -4.15 10.02
CA ARG A 351 0.76 -3.85 8.91
C ARG A 351 1.97 -4.79 8.88
N ASN A 352 2.31 -5.44 10.00
CA ASN A 352 3.37 -6.44 10.04
C ASN A 352 2.95 -7.74 9.34
N THR A 353 1.77 -8.27 9.66
CA THR A 353 1.28 -9.55 9.10
C THR A 353 1.09 -9.47 7.57
N CYS A 354 0.42 -8.45 7.08
CA CYS A 354 0.32 -8.19 5.62
C CYS A 354 1.71 -7.93 5.00
N GLY A 355 2.56 -7.19 5.70
CA GLY A 355 3.89 -6.79 5.26
C GLY A 355 4.85 -7.95 5.00
N ASN A 356 4.74 -9.03 5.79
CA ASN A 356 5.57 -10.23 5.66
C ASN A 356 5.52 -10.86 4.25
N CYS A 357 4.42 -10.67 3.51
CA CYS A 357 4.32 -11.07 2.10
C CYS A 357 4.37 -9.89 1.11
N HIS A 358 3.66 -8.79 1.39
CA HIS A 358 3.50 -7.70 0.42
C HIS A 358 4.75 -6.82 0.26
N PHE A 359 5.53 -6.61 1.33
CA PHE A 359 6.74 -5.79 1.24
C PHE A 359 7.90 -6.57 0.60
N GLN A 360 7.96 -7.89 0.80
CA GLN A 360 9.02 -8.79 0.31
C GLN A 360 8.83 -9.28 -1.15
N GLY A 361 7.80 -8.79 -1.84
CA GLY A 361 7.45 -9.21 -3.20
C GLY A 361 8.59 -8.97 -4.19
N GLY A 362 8.87 -9.95 -5.06
CA GLY A 362 10.03 -9.91 -5.97
C GLY A 362 11.30 -10.55 -5.39
N GLY A 363 11.23 -11.04 -4.15
CA GLY A 363 12.30 -11.80 -3.49
C GLY A 363 13.26 -10.91 -2.70
N GLY A 364 12.71 -9.93 -1.98
CA GLY A 364 13.39 -8.97 -1.11
C GLY A 364 12.48 -7.75 -0.85
N ASP A 365 12.75 -6.97 0.19
CA ASP A 365 11.98 -5.76 0.50
C ASP A 365 12.04 -4.73 -0.64
N ALA A 366 10.96 -3.98 -0.82
CA ALA A 366 10.80 -2.91 -1.80
C ALA A 366 11.06 -3.27 -3.28
N VAL A 367 11.32 -4.54 -3.64
CA VAL A 367 11.69 -4.92 -5.01
C VAL A 367 10.55 -4.70 -6.00
N LYS A 368 9.35 -5.20 -5.70
CA LYS A 368 8.27 -5.34 -6.69
C LYS A 368 7.32 -4.14 -6.78
N HIS A 369 6.65 -3.81 -5.69
CA HIS A 369 5.62 -2.75 -5.65
C HIS A 369 6.22 -1.36 -5.91
N ALA A 370 5.36 -0.37 -6.16
CA ALA A 370 5.78 1.03 -6.32
C ALA A 370 5.85 1.78 -4.98
N ASP A 371 5.12 1.26 -4.01
CA ASP A 371 4.50 2.01 -2.92
C ASP A 371 4.28 1.10 -1.70
N MET A 372 5.00 -0.03 -1.61
CA MET A 372 4.92 -0.98 -0.50
C MET A 372 6.30 -1.52 -0.12
N CYS A 373 6.72 -1.28 1.13
CA CYS A 373 8.02 -1.67 1.68
C CYS A 373 7.95 -1.78 3.22
N ALA A 374 8.98 -2.32 3.87
CA ALA A 374 9.02 -2.52 5.32
C ALA A 374 8.89 -1.21 6.14
N VAL A 375 9.17 -0.04 5.57
CA VAL A 375 8.93 1.26 6.22
C VAL A 375 7.45 1.45 6.55
N LEU A 376 6.53 0.86 5.77
CA LEU A 376 5.09 0.94 6.00
C LEU A 376 4.60 0.08 7.17
N ARG A 377 5.47 -0.64 7.89
CA ARG A 377 5.14 -1.17 9.22
C ARG A 377 4.83 -0.03 10.19
N TYR A 378 5.72 0.97 10.23
CA TYR A 378 5.65 2.15 11.10
C TYR A 378 6.04 3.43 10.33
N PRO A 379 5.25 3.84 9.33
CA PRO A 379 5.60 4.97 8.48
C PRO A 379 5.40 6.30 9.23
N SER A 380 6.09 7.35 8.80
CA SER A 380 5.74 8.72 9.20
C SER A 380 4.55 9.24 8.39
N ARG A 381 3.83 10.23 8.91
CA ARG A 381 2.73 10.92 8.23
C ARG A 381 3.09 11.44 6.82
N ASN A 382 4.36 11.80 6.58
CA ASN A 382 4.82 12.29 5.29
C ASN A 382 5.14 11.15 4.30
N CYS A 383 5.40 9.93 4.81
CA CYS A 383 5.52 8.72 4.01
C CYS A 383 4.13 8.30 3.49
N ASP A 384 3.17 8.09 4.40
CA ASP A 384 1.76 7.84 4.08
C ASP A 384 0.84 8.44 5.16
N VAL A 385 -0.16 9.23 4.77
CA VAL A 385 -1.09 9.87 5.72
C VAL A 385 -2.06 8.90 6.40
N HIS A 386 -2.48 7.83 5.72
CA HIS A 386 -3.44 6.88 6.28
C HIS A 386 -2.77 5.98 7.31
N MET A 387 -1.65 5.37 6.94
CA MET A 387 -0.89 4.46 7.80
C MET A 387 -0.03 5.21 8.84
N GLY A 388 0.57 6.34 8.46
CA GLY A 388 1.50 7.09 9.31
C GLY A 388 0.92 8.34 9.98
N GLY A 389 -0.25 8.82 9.55
CA GLY A 389 -1.01 9.90 10.22
C GLY A 389 -2.15 9.37 11.08
N TYR A 390 -2.97 8.49 10.51
CA TYR A 390 -4.19 7.95 11.13
C TYR A 390 -4.08 6.50 11.66
N ASP A 391 -2.90 5.88 11.62
CA ASP A 391 -2.66 4.48 12.03
C ASP A 391 -3.60 3.46 11.35
N PHE A 392 -3.80 3.56 10.04
CA PHE A 392 -4.60 2.57 9.31
C PHE A 392 -3.87 1.23 9.25
N THR A 393 -4.51 0.13 9.64
CA THR A 393 -4.10 -1.21 9.17
C THR A 393 -4.59 -1.42 7.73
N CYS A 394 -3.96 -2.32 6.97
CA CYS A 394 -4.31 -2.55 5.55
C CYS A 394 -5.81 -2.82 5.36
N THR A 395 -6.40 -3.59 6.28
CA THR A 395 -7.83 -3.96 6.33
C THR A 395 -8.78 -2.84 6.74
N GLN A 396 -8.31 -1.60 6.92
CA GLN A 396 -9.19 -0.42 6.99
C GLN A 396 -9.56 0.13 5.61
N CYS A 397 -8.69 -0.03 4.62
CA CYS A 397 -9.05 0.19 3.21
C CYS A 397 -9.50 -1.14 2.61
N HIS A 398 -8.65 -2.17 2.68
CA HIS A 398 -8.95 -3.53 2.22
C HIS A 398 -9.83 -4.31 3.21
N GLU A 399 -10.97 -3.73 3.61
CA GLU A 399 -11.97 -4.43 4.45
C GLU A 399 -12.38 -5.73 3.76
N ALA A 400 -12.28 -6.82 4.52
CA ALA A 400 -12.47 -8.20 4.06
C ALA A 400 -13.82 -8.72 4.53
N VAL A 401 -14.51 -9.46 3.67
CA VAL A 401 -15.79 -10.10 3.96
C VAL A 401 -15.64 -11.57 3.63
N ASN A 402 -15.95 -12.46 4.58
CA ASN A 402 -15.81 -13.91 4.41
C ASN A 402 -14.42 -14.28 3.86
N HIS A 403 -13.36 -13.78 4.52
CA HIS A 403 -11.94 -13.91 4.17
C HIS A 403 -11.51 -13.44 2.76
N LYS A 404 -12.43 -12.90 1.94
CA LYS A 404 -12.13 -12.34 0.62
C LYS A 404 -11.79 -10.85 0.78
N ILE A 405 -10.55 -10.50 0.44
CA ILE A 405 -9.94 -9.21 0.78
C ILE A 405 -10.13 -8.24 -0.39
N LYS A 406 -11.05 -7.26 -0.24
CA LYS A 406 -11.45 -6.40 -1.37
C LYS A 406 -10.28 -5.58 -1.93
N GLY A 407 -10.01 -5.77 -3.22
CA GLY A 407 -9.00 -5.03 -3.97
C GLY A 407 -8.86 -5.54 -5.40
N ARG A 408 -8.45 -4.64 -6.31
CA ARG A 408 -8.15 -4.92 -7.71
C ARG A 408 -6.70 -4.56 -7.98
N SER A 409 -5.89 -5.53 -8.40
CA SER A 409 -4.51 -5.26 -8.80
C SER A 409 -4.43 -4.72 -10.23
N THR A 410 -3.57 -3.74 -10.46
CA THR A 410 -3.14 -3.35 -11.82
C THR A 410 -2.21 -4.39 -12.43
N SER A 411 -1.47 -5.16 -11.61
CA SER A 411 -0.46 -6.14 -12.06
C SER A 411 -0.93 -7.59 -12.17
N LEU A 412 -2.07 -7.93 -11.55
CA LEU A 412 -2.66 -9.28 -11.57
C LEU A 412 -4.10 -9.22 -12.09
N PRO A 413 -4.59 -10.26 -12.78
CA PRO A 413 -5.94 -10.32 -13.32
C PRO A 413 -7.03 -10.39 -12.25
N VAL A 414 -6.73 -11.04 -11.12
CA VAL A 414 -7.73 -11.36 -10.07
C VAL A 414 -8.19 -10.11 -9.33
N ALA A 415 -9.49 -10.03 -9.08
CA ALA A 415 -10.10 -9.02 -8.21
C ALA A 415 -11.13 -9.68 -7.27
N GLU A 416 -11.00 -9.44 -5.96
CA GLU A 416 -11.99 -9.85 -4.94
C GLU A 416 -12.89 -8.66 -4.55
N GLY A 417 -13.20 -7.80 -5.52
CA GLY A 417 -13.82 -6.49 -5.33
C GLY A 417 -12.88 -5.36 -5.75
N SER A 418 -13.18 -4.14 -5.29
CA SER A 418 -12.42 -2.93 -5.62
C SER A 418 -12.29 -2.02 -4.40
N ARG A 419 -11.38 -1.04 -4.47
CA ARG A 419 -11.25 0.08 -3.54
C ARG A 419 -10.97 1.37 -4.28
N THR A 420 -11.52 2.47 -3.79
CA THR A 420 -11.37 3.82 -4.34
C THR A 420 -11.09 4.83 -3.23
N CYS A 421 -10.67 6.03 -3.57
CA CYS A 421 -10.57 7.11 -2.58
C CYS A 421 -11.98 7.54 -2.13
N GLU A 422 -12.92 7.48 -3.07
CA GLU A 422 -14.34 7.79 -2.97
C GLU A 422 -15.11 6.84 -2.01
N ASP A 423 -14.54 5.68 -1.63
CA ASP A 423 -15.03 4.86 -0.50
C ASP A 423 -15.04 5.69 0.80
N CYS A 424 -13.95 6.40 1.08
CA CYS A 424 -13.74 7.18 2.32
C CYS A 424 -13.99 8.68 2.13
N HIS A 425 -13.71 9.24 0.96
CA HIS A 425 -13.92 10.66 0.62
C HIS A 425 -15.22 10.82 -0.19
N SER A 426 -15.44 11.96 -0.85
CA SER A 426 -16.48 12.13 -1.88
C SER A 426 -15.83 12.20 -3.27
N ASP A 427 -16.66 12.28 -4.32
CA ASP A 427 -16.24 12.63 -5.69
C ASP A 427 -15.71 14.08 -5.81
N LYS A 428 -16.00 14.91 -4.81
CA LYS A 428 -15.63 16.33 -4.71
C LYS A 428 -14.90 16.59 -3.38
N PRO A 429 -13.70 16.02 -3.16
CA PRO A 429 -13.08 15.93 -1.84
C PRO A 429 -12.50 17.25 -1.28
N HIS A 430 -12.58 18.35 -2.03
CA HIS A 430 -12.11 19.67 -1.64
C HIS A 430 -13.31 20.50 -1.12
N TYR A 431 -13.21 21.06 0.09
CA TYR A 431 -14.30 21.72 0.80
C TYR A 431 -13.80 22.93 1.60
N GLY A 432 -14.61 23.99 1.65
CA GLY A 432 -14.19 25.34 2.07
C GLY A 432 -15.04 26.46 1.44
N ASP A 433 -15.83 26.13 0.41
CA ASP A 433 -16.81 26.99 -0.27
C ASP A 433 -16.16 28.11 -1.12
N ASP A 434 -14.95 27.87 -1.62
CA ASP A 434 -14.21 28.81 -2.48
C ASP A 434 -14.10 28.37 -3.96
N MET A 435 -13.54 29.25 -4.79
CA MET A 435 -13.33 29.01 -6.22
C MET A 435 -12.23 27.99 -6.55
N LEU A 436 -11.30 27.75 -5.63
CA LEU A 436 -10.26 26.73 -5.77
C LEU A 436 -10.86 25.34 -5.58
N ASP A 437 -11.68 25.13 -4.54
CA ASP A 437 -12.36 23.87 -4.28
C ASP A 437 -13.17 23.43 -5.50
N TYR A 438 -13.94 24.33 -6.12
CA TYR A 438 -14.65 24.03 -7.37
C TYR A 438 -13.67 23.56 -8.46
N HIS A 439 -12.57 24.26 -8.65
CA HIS A 439 -11.60 23.98 -9.71
C HIS A 439 -10.88 22.64 -9.50
N LEU A 440 -10.51 22.32 -8.26
CA LEU A 440 -9.87 21.04 -7.90
C LEU A 440 -10.87 19.88 -7.95
N ASN A 441 -12.10 20.07 -7.47
CA ASN A 441 -13.18 19.10 -7.62
C ASN A 441 -13.51 18.85 -9.10
N LYS A 442 -13.42 19.87 -9.96
CA LYS A 442 -13.60 19.68 -11.40
C LYS A 442 -12.45 18.90 -12.05
N HIS A 443 -11.26 18.87 -11.44
CA HIS A 443 -10.17 17.99 -11.87
C HIS A 443 -10.46 16.51 -11.58
N CYS A 444 -11.22 16.17 -10.53
CA CYS A 444 -11.54 14.80 -10.16
C CYS A 444 -12.33 14.02 -11.25
N ASP A 445 -12.98 14.71 -12.19
CA ASP A 445 -13.60 14.13 -13.40
C ASP A 445 -12.58 13.48 -14.36
N THR A 446 -11.35 13.99 -14.38
CA THR A 446 -10.34 13.68 -15.42
C THR A 446 -9.00 13.21 -14.84
N VAL A 447 -8.71 13.55 -13.60
CA VAL A 447 -7.47 13.24 -12.88
C VAL A 447 -7.82 12.38 -11.67
N ALA A 448 -7.15 11.24 -11.50
CA ALA A 448 -7.33 10.40 -10.33
C ALA A 448 -6.62 11.00 -9.11
N CYS A 449 -7.17 10.82 -7.91
CA CYS A 449 -6.68 11.46 -6.68
C CYS A 449 -5.16 11.26 -6.47
N ASN A 450 -4.66 10.04 -6.67
CA ASN A 450 -3.25 9.72 -6.50
C ASN A 450 -2.32 10.38 -7.54
N THR A 451 -2.82 10.89 -8.67
CA THR A 451 -1.99 11.69 -9.59
C THR A 451 -1.46 12.94 -8.90
N CYS A 452 -2.30 13.61 -8.10
CA CYS A 452 -1.92 14.77 -7.31
C CYS A 452 -1.37 14.39 -5.92
N HIS A 453 -1.93 13.36 -5.27
CA HIS A 453 -1.59 13.00 -3.88
C HIS A 453 -0.47 11.95 -3.71
N SER A 454 -0.01 11.31 -4.80
CA SER A 454 1.21 10.47 -4.81
C SER A 454 2.18 10.99 -5.90
N PRO A 455 2.73 12.22 -5.75
CA PRO A 455 3.54 12.90 -6.78
C PRO A 455 4.87 12.21 -7.07
N ALA A 456 5.35 11.38 -6.15
CA ALA A 456 6.48 10.49 -6.29
C ALA A 456 6.14 9.15 -5.64
N TYR A 457 6.70 8.05 -6.15
CA TYR A 457 6.55 6.71 -5.58
C TYR A 457 7.89 6.19 -5.03
N SER A 458 7.80 5.22 -4.12
CA SER A 458 8.94 4.72 -3.35
C SER A 458 9.62 5.87 -2.61
N LYS A 459 8.81 6.75 -2.00
CA LYS A 459 9.25 7.95 -1.29
C LYS A 459 10.13 7.66 -0.09
N CYS A 460 10.08 6.43 0.43
CA CYS A 460 10.63 6.09 1.74
C CYS A 460 11.80 5.10 1.71
N THR A 461 12.03 4.44 0.57
CA THR A 461 13.16 3.54 0.27
C THR A 461 13.24 3.30 -1.24
N ALA A 462 14.40 2.94 -1.79
CA ALA A 462 14.55 2.72 -3.23
C ALA A 462 13.88 1.43 -3.72
N THR A 463 13.10 1.51 -4.80
CA THR A 463 12.54 0.33 -5.49
C THR A 463 13.30 0.01 -6.77
N LYS A 464 13.26 -1.26 -7.19
CA LYS A 464 13.82 -1.68 -8.47
C LYS A 464 12.93 -1.20 -9.62
N THR A 465 13.53 -0.62 -10.65
CA THR A 465 12.82 -0.17 -11.87
C THR A 465 13.39 -0.70 -13.18
N TRP A 466 14.52 -1.41 -13.13
CA TRP A 466 15.11 -2.17 -14.24
C TRP A 466 15.55 -3.55 -13.75
N TRP A 467 15.35 -4.61 -14.55
CA TRP A 467 15.93 -5.94 -14.32
C TRP A 467 16.31 -6.58 -15.66
N ASP A 468 17.60 -6.83 -15.87
CA ASP A 468 18.13 -7.48 -17.07
C ASP A 468 18.67 -8.87 -16.73
N TRP A 469 17.90 -9.90 -17.12
CA TRP A 469 18.27 -11.32 -16.94
C TRP A 469 19.32 -11.81 -17.95
N SER A 470 19.56 -11.10 -19.07
CA SER A 470 20.52 -11.50 -20.10
C SER A 470 21.98 -11.46 -19.62
N LEU A 471 22.24 -10.70 -18.56
CA LEU A 471 23.56 -10.56 -17.91
C LEU A 471 23.77 -11.52 -16.73
N ALA A 472 22.85 -12.45 -16.47
CA ALA A 472 22.98 -13.43 -15.39
C ALA A 472 24.02 -14.52 -15.72
N GLY A 473 24.66 -15.06 -14.68
CA GLY A 473 25.57 -16.21 -14.76
C GLY A 473 27.05 -15.88 -14.50
N ASP A 474 27.48 -14.66 -14.79
CA ASP A 474 28.81 -14.16 -14.41
C ASP A 474 28.94 -14.12 -12.87
N LYS A 475 29.94 -14.78 -12.32
CA LYS A 475 30.24 -14.81 -10.87
C LYS A 475 31.42 -13.91 -10.49
N ASP A 476 32.14 -13.41 -11.48
CA ASP A 476 33.40 -12.70 -11.36
C ASP A 476 33.19 -11.17 -11.44
N ARG A 477 32.05 -10.74 -12.02
CA ARG A 477 31.50 -9.39 -11.80
C ARG A 477 31.18 -9.16 -10.31
N THR A 478 32.05 -8.41 -9.65
CA THR A 478 31.79 -7.76 -8.36
C THR A 478 30.60 -6.80 -8.48
N PRO A 479 29.51 -6.96 -7.69
CA PRO A 479 28.43 -6.00 -7.64
C PRO A 479 28.87 -4.66 -7.07
N VAL A 480 28.49 -3.57 -7.75
CA VAL A 480 28.65 -2.20 -7.27
C VAL A 480 27.39 -1.81 -6.50
N LYS A 481 27.54 -1.14 -5.36
CA LYS A 481 26.41 -0.54 -4.66
C LYS A 481 26.12 0.84 -5.23
N ASP A 482 24.87 1.12 -5.52
CA ASP A 482 24.40 2.46 -5.85
C ASP A 482 24.32 3.38 -4.61
N LYS A 483 23.87 4.61 -4.81
CA LYS A 483 23.76 5.63 -3.75
C LYS A 483 22.75 5.29 -2.63
N TYR A 484 21.88 4.30 -2.81
CA TYR A 484 20.98 3.80 -1.77
C TYR A 484 21.57 2.57 -1.04
N GLY A 485 22.79 2.14 -1.42
CA GLY A 485 23.42 0.92 -0.92
C GLY A 485 22.91 -0.36 -1.58
N MET A 486 22.05 -0.27 -2.60
CA MET A 486 21.49 -1.42 -3.30
C MET A 486 22.49 -1.94 -4.34
N PRO A 487 22.64 -3.27 -4.50
CA PRO A 487 23.52 -3.83 -5.51
C PRO A 487 22.96 -3.63 -6.93
N ASP A 488 23.83 -3.27 -7.86
CA ASP A 488 23.55 -3.21 -9.30
C ASP A 488 23.40 -4.60 -9.94
N TYR A 489 23.92 -5.64 -9.30
CA TYR A 489 24.08 -6.96 -9.89
C TYR A 489 23.91 -8.11 -8.89
N PHE A 490 23.43 -9.25 -9.37
CA PHE A 490 23.55 -10.52 -8.67
C PHE A 490 23.58 -11.69 -9.66
N TRP A 491 24.62 -12.54 -9.60
CA TRP A 491 24.88 -13.58 -10.61
C TRP A 491 23.70 -14.53 -10.90
N LYS A 492 22.84 -14.81 -9.92
CA LYS A 492 21.63 -15.65 -10.06
C LYS A 492 20.47 -14.97 -10.81
N LYS A 493 20.55 -13.66 -11.05
CA LYS A 493 19.43 -12.80 -11.46
C LYS A 493 19.79 -11.80 -12.57
N GLY A 494 21.06 -11.45 -12.75
CA GLY A 494 21.50 -10.43 -13.69
C GLY A 494 21.57 -9.03 -13.07
N GLU A 495 21.35 -7.99 -13.88
CA GLU A 495 21.58 -6.58 -13.54
C GLU A 495 20.30 -5.82 -13.19
N PHE A 496 20.40 -4.81 -12.33
CA PHE A 496 19.29 -4.01 -11.79
C PHE A 496 19.53 -2.50 -11.94
N GLU A 497 18.47 -1.72 -11.75
CA GLU A 497 18.56 -0.32 -11.33
C GLU A 497 17.48 -0.02 -10.29
N TRP A 498 17.81 0.86 -9.35
CA TRP A 498 16.93 1.29 -8.28
C TRP A 498 16.75 2.82 -8.29
N LYS A 499 15.61 3.31 -7.79
CA LYS A 499 15.36 4.74 -7.55
C LYS A 499 14.43 4.89 -6.35
N GLU A 500 14.77 5.83 -5.47
CA GLU A 500 13.88 6.35 -4.43
C GLU A 500 13.13 7.58 -4.95
N SER A 501 11.91 7.84 -4.48
CA SER A 501 11.12 9.03 -4.80
C SER A 501 10.98 9.29 -6.31
N LYS A 502 10.75 8.25 -7.12
CA LYS A 502 10.68 8.37 -8.58
C LYS A 502 9.36 9.05 -9.01
N LYS A 503 9.45 9.96 -9.98
CA LYS A 503 8.29 10.50 -10.71
C LYS A 503 7.48 9.36 -11.36
N PRO A 504 6.14 9.31 -11.19
CA PRO A 504 5.28 8.36 -11.90
C PRO A 504 5.32 8.54 -13.41
N VAL A 505 5.06 7.45 -14.15
CA VAL A 505 4.55 7.54 -15.52
C VAL A 505 3.06 7.76 -15.43
N TYR A 506 2.55 8.79 -16.09
CA TYR A 506 1.13 9.12 -16.12
C TYR A 506 0.50 8.57 -17.40
N ALA A 507 -0.64 7.89 -17.27
CA ALA A 507 -1.36 7.30 -18.39
C ALA A 507 -2.88 7.41 -18.18
N TRP A 508 -3.64 7.33 -19.28
CA TRP A 508 -5.10 7.19 -19.20
C TRP A 508 -5.46 5.80 -18.70
N TYR A 509 -6.39 5.73 -17.74
CA TYR A 509 -6.86 4.47 -17.16
C TYR A 509 -8.35 4.54 -16.85
N ASN A 510 -9.14 3.63 -17.44
CA ASN A 510 -10.58 3.45 -17.17
C ASN A 510 -10.89 2.26 -16.25
N GLY A 511 -9.86 1.60 -15.71
CA GLY A 511 -10.00 0.43 -14.86
C GLY A 511 -9.78 -0.91 -15.55
N TYR A 512 -9.63 -0.95 -16.89
CA TYR A 512 -9.19 -2.14 -17.61
C TYR A 512 -7.69 -2.14 -17.85
N MET A 513 -7.10 -3.33 -17.93
CA MET A 513 -5.70 -3.56 -18.24
C MET A 513 -5.57 -4.54 -19.41
N GLU A 514 -4.71 -4.23 -20.36
CA GLU A 514 -4.17 -5.23 -21.29
C GLU A 514 -3.15 -6.10 -20.54
N ARG A 515 -3.09 -7.39 -20.92
CA ARG A 515 -2.23 -8.39 -20.26
C ARG A 515 -1.70 -9.42 -21.25
N LEU A 516 -0.39 -9.64 -21.19
CA LEU A 516 0.26 -10.82 -21.75
C LEU A 516 0.29 -11.91 -20.66
N LEU A 517 -0.31 -13.06 -20.96
CA LEU A 517 -0.36 -14.24 -20.10
C LEU A 517 0.50 -15.37 -20.70
N LEU A 518 0.73 -16.45 -19.93
CA LEU A 518 1.52 -17.58 -20.40
C LEU A 518 0.91 -18.18 -21.68
N GLY A 519 1.74 -18.26 -22.73
CA GLY A 519 1.35 -18.70 -24.08
C GLY A 519 0.88 -17.58 -25.02
N ASP A 520 0.60 -16.37 -24.52
CA ASP A 520 0.31 -15.22 -25.37
C ASP A 520 1.58 -14.72 -26.09
N ALA A 521 1.43 -14.33 -27.36
CA ALA A 521 2.54 -13.82 -28.15
C ALA A 521 3.06 -12.46 -27.63
N ILE A 522 4.38 -12.27 -27.71
CA ILE A 522 5.04 -10.98 -27.51
C ILE A 522 4.73 -10.03 -28.68
N ASN A 523 5.11 -8.75 -28.53
CA ASN A 523 4.99 -7.77 -29.61
C ASN A 523 5.63 -8.31 -30.91
N PRO A 524 4.92 -8.34 -32.05
CA PRO A 524 5.44 -8.89 -33.31
C PRO A 524 6.75 -8.21 -33.76
N ASP A 525 6.90 -6.91 -33.49
CA ASP A 525 8.08 -6.13 -33.87
C ASP A 525 9.25 -6.27 -32.88
N ALA A 526 9.08 -7.01 -31.78
CA ALA A 526 10.14 -7.23 -30.81
C ALA A 526 11.26 -8.13 -31.38
N VAL A 527 12.35 -7.51 -31.82
CA VAL A 527 13.61 -8.20 -32.16
C VAL A 527 14.41 -8.41 -30.87
N GLY A 528 14.62 -9.68 -30.50
CA GLY A 528 15.39 -10.05 -29.30
C GLY A 528 16.83 -10.45 -29.61
N ILE A 529 17.71 -10.29 -28.62
CA ILE A 529 19.14 -10.64 -28.68
C ILE A 529 19.29 -12.16 -28.51
N ARG A 530 19.91 -12.86 -29.45
CA ARG A 530 20.08 -14.33 -29.42
C ARG A 530 21.38 -14.74 -28.72
N PRO A 531 21.48 -15.99 -28.22
CA PRO A 531 22.75 -16.56 -27.76
C PRO A 531 23.81 -16.52 -28.86
N GLY A 532 24.92 -15.82 -28.61
CA GLY A 532 26.01 -15.61 -29.56
C GLY A 532 26.01 -14.25 -30.26
N ASP A 533 24.91 -13.49 -30.19
CA ASP A 533 24.89 -12.10 -30.67
C ASP A 533 25.76 -11.21 -29.76
N PRO A 534 26.39 -10.13 -30.29
CA PRO A 534 27.05 -9.12 -29.47
C PRO A 534 26.05 -8.49 -28.50
N MET A 535 26.32 -8.60 -27.20
CA MET A 535 25.40 -8.08 -26.18
C MET A 535 25.40 -6.53 -26.18
N PRO A 536 24.27 -5.86 -26.51
CA PRO A 536 24.20 -4.41 -26.49
C PRO A 536 24.32 -3.85 -25.06
N ASP A 537 24.80 -2.62 -24.95
CA ASP A 537 24.81 -1.88 -23.68
C ASP A 537 23.38 -1.54 -23.19
N LYS A 538 23.28 -1.05 -21.95
CA LYS A 538 21.98 -0.76 -21.33
C LYS A 538 21.21 0.37 -22.02
N ALA A 539 21.87 1.36 -22.62
CA ALA A 539 21.21 2.44 -23.33
C ALA A 539 20.59 1.93 -24.65
N ALA A 540 21.33 1.11 -25.40
CA ALA A 540 20.80 0.42 -26.58
C ALA A 540 19.65 -0.55 -26.22
N LYS A 541 19.79 -1.31 -25.13
CA LYS A 541 18.70 -2.16 -24.59
C LYS A 541 17.44 -1.36 -24.24
N LYS A 542 17.60 -0.16 -23.67
CA LYS A 542 16.50 0.80 -23.40
C LYS A 542 15.90 1.47 -24.64
N GLN A 543 16.41 1.18 -25.84
CA GLN A 543 15.79 1.55 -27.12
C GLN A 543 15.23 0.34 -27.90
N MET A 544 15.35 -0.88 -27.38
CA MET A 544 14.67 -2.04 -27.97
C MET A 544 13.15 -1.87 -27.92
N VAL A 545 12.47 -2.44 -28.93
CA VAL A 545 11.01 -2.53 -29.01
C VAL A 545 10.47 -3.26 -27.78
N VAL A 546 9.48 -2.65 -27.12
CA VAL A 546 8.89 -3.11 -25.87
C VAL A 546 7.81 -4.17 -26.12
N THR A 547 7.76 -5.19 -25.27
CA THR A 547 6.56 -6.00 -25.03
C THR A 547 5.99 -5.66 -23.65
N ASP A 548 4.83 -5.02 -23.60
CA ASP A 548 4.16 -4.73 -22.34
C ASP A 548 3.45 -5.98 -21.78
N ILE A 549 3.85 -6.42 -20.59
CA ILE A 549 3.21 -7.54 -19.87
C ILE A 549 1.89 -7.10 -19.26
N THR A 550 1.82 -5.86 -18.77
CA THR A 550 0.59 -5.19 -18.36
C THR A 550 0.62 -3.73 -18.80
N ALA A 551 -0.43 -3.26 -19.47
CA ALA A 551 -0.60 -1.86 -19.88
C ALA A 551 -1.99 -1.34 -19.48
N PRO A 552 -2.13 -0.07 -19.05
CA PRO A 552 -3.42 0.50 -18.69
C PRO A 552 -4.24 0.89 -19.92
N VAL A 553 -5.53 0.54 -19.91
CA VAL A 553 -6.46 0.91 -20.98
C VAL A 553 -7.07 2.27 -20.68
N GLY A 554 -6.97 3.18 -21.64
CA GLY A 554 -7.71 4.43 -21.62
C GLY A 554 -7.36 5.38 -22.76
N SER A 555 -8.10 6.48 -22.89
CA SER A 555 -7.72 7.56 -23.80
C SER A 555 -8.36 8.90 -23.41
N ILE A 556 -7.82 10.01 -23.94
CA ILE A 556 -8.42 11.34 -23.81
C ILE A 556 -9.88 11.41 -24.29
N LYS A 557 -10.31 10.51 -25.20
CA LYS A 557 -11.66 10.45 -25.78
C LYS A 557 -12.66 9.63 -24.95
N ASP A 558 -12.20 8.77 -24.06
CA ASP A 558 -13.06 7.90 -23.24
C ASP A 558 -13.45 8.61 -21.93
N PRO A 559 -14.73 9.00 -21.73
CA PRO A 559 -15.15 9.76 -20.56
C PRO A 559 -14.96 9.02 -19.22
N SER A 560 -14.77 7.70 -19.23
CA SER A 560 -14.50 6.90 -18.03
C SER A 560 -13.01 6.82 -17.65
N SER A 561 -12.10 7.13 -18.58
CA SER A 561 -10.66 7.18 -18.30
C SER A 561 -10.31 8.39 -17.42
N LYS A 562 -9.53 8.19 -16.35
CA LYS A 562 -8.83 9.27 -15.63
C LYS A 562 -7.30 9.17 -15.87
N ILE A 563 -6.58 10.28 -15.75
CA ILE A 563 -5.10 10.29 -15.71
C ILE A 563 -4.66 9.69 -14.38
N TYR A 564 -3.89 8.60 -14.42
CA TYR A 564 -3.52 7.77 -13.26
C TYR A 564 -1.99 7.55 -13.17
N PRO A 565 -1.39 7.50 -11.96
CA PRO A 565 0.05 7.31 -11.78
C PRO A 565 0.46 5.82 -11.79
N PHE A 566 1.54 5.51 -12.50
CA PHE A 566 2.14 4.17 -12.57
C PHE A 566 3.67 4.18 -12.32
N LYS A 567 4.15 3.16 -11.62
CA LYS A 567 5.51 2.65 -11.79
C LYS A 567 5.53 1.80 -13.05
N VAL A 568 6.45 2.09 -13.97
CA VAL A 568 6.87 1.12 -14.97
C VAL A 568 8.08 0.37 -14.42
N MET A 569 7.94 -0.95 -14.31
CA MET A 569 9.08 -1.86 -14.22
C MET A 569 9.49 -2.17 -15.66
N ASP A 570 10.70 -1.80 -16.06
CA ASP A 570 11.31 -2.11 -17.37
C ASP A 570 12.36 -3.23 -17.17
N GLY A 571 12.85 -3.82 -18.25
CA GLY A 571 13.84 -4.89 -18.16
C GLY A 571 13.98 -5.76 -19.40
N ILE A 572 14.91 -6.71 -19.32
CA ILE A 572 15.20 -7.70 -20.36
C ILE A 572 14.93 -9.10 -19.78
N GLN A 573 14.10 -9.89 -20.45
CA GLN A 573 13.75 -11.25 -20.04
C GLN A 573 13.68 -12.21 -21.25
N PRO A 574 13.57 -13.53 -21.03
CA PRO A 574 13.67 -14.51 -22.11
C PRO A 574 12.32 -14.76 -22.80
N ALA A 575 12.38 -15.00 -24.12
CA ALA A 575 11.27 -15.39 -24.97
C ALA A 575 11.68 -16.50 -25.96
N ASP A 576 10.73 -17.31 -26.41
CA ASP A 576 10.97 -18.36 -27.39
C ASP A 576 11.19 -17.73 -28.78
N ALA A 577 12.31 -18.05 -29.43
CA ALA A 577 12.70 -17.42 -30.69
C ALA A 577 11.80 -17.82 -31.88
N LYS A 578 11.05 -18.92 -31.77
CA LYS A 578 10.16 -19.46 -32.82
C LYS A 578 8.68 -19.35 -32.44
N HIS A 579 8.33 -19.73 -31.20
CA HIS A 579 6.94 -19.67 -30.71
C HIS A 579 6.52 -18.26 -30.24
N ARG A 580 7.47 -17.33 -30.07
CA ARG A 580 7.22 -15.90 -29.83
C ARG A 580 6.41 -15.57 -28.58
N TYR A 581 6.47 -16.37 -27.51
CA TYR A 581 5.96 -16.02 -26.18
C TYR A 581 7.10 -15.89 -25.14
N LEU A 582 6.82 -15.30 -23.98
CA LEU A 582 7.78 -15.23 -22.87
C LEU A 582 8.02 -16.63 -22.26
N LEU A 583 9.28 -16.96 -21.98
CA LEU A 583 9.68 -18.27 -21.44
C LEU A 583 9.59 -18.30 -19.93
N VAL A 584 9.18 -19.44 -19.37
CA VAL A 584 9.24 -19.75 -17.93
C VAL A 584 10.55 -20.48 -17.63
N PRO A 585 11.50 -19.88 -16.88
CA PRO A 585 12.68 -20.57 -16.40
C PRO A 585 12.42 -21.31 -15.09
N HIS A 586 12.94 -22.52 -15.00
CA HIS A 586 13.19 -23.20 -13.74
C HIS A 586 14.43 -22.61 -13.05
N LEU A 587 14.20 -21.76 -12.04
CA LEU A 587 15.23 -20.97 -11.37
C LEU A 587 15.69 -21.64 -10.07
N PHE A 588 14.75 -22.08 -9.24
CA PHE A 588 15.01 -22.55 -7.88
C PHE A 588 15.08 -24.09 -7.80
N PRO A 589 16.19 -24.67 -7.30
CA PRO A 589 16.36 -26.13 -7.22
C PRO A 589 15.38 -26.76 -6.22
N VAL A 590 14.59 -27.73 -6.68
CA VAL A 590 13.58 -28.41 -5.82
C VAL A 590 14.26 -29.35 -4.83
N THR A 591 15.32 -30.04 -5.27
CA THR A 591 16.18 -30.88 -4.42
C THR A 591 17.59 -30.29 -4.32
N PRO A 592 18.41 -30.65 -3.31
CA PRO A 592 19.80 -30.21 -3.25
C PRO A 592 20.60 -30.55 -4.52
N ASP A 593 20.28 -31.68 -5.17
CA ASP A 593 21.02 -32.21 -6.31
C ASP A 593 20.55 -31.73 -7.68
N ASP A 594 19.34 -31.16 -7.79
CA ASP A 594 18.70 -30.63 -9.00
C ASP A 594 19.68 -30.11 -10.09
N PRO A 595 19.86 -30.84 -11.21
CA PRO A 595 20.79 -30.47 -12.27
C PRO A 595 20.18 -29.48 -13.27
N THR A 596 18.91 -29.08 -13.12
CA THR A 596 18.14 -28.28 -14.08
C THR A 596 17.98 -26.82 -13.66
N ALA A 597 17.92 -26.53 -12.35
CA ALA A 597 17.71 -25.19 -11.82
C ALA A 597 18.84 -24.19 -12.13
N TYR A 598 18.48 -23.06 -12.75
CA TYR A 598 19.41 -22.00 -13.15
C TYR A 598 20.29 -21.49 -11.99
N TRP A 599 19.72 -21.35 -10.78
CA TRP A 599 20.45 -20.86 -9.59
C TRP A 599 21.49 -21.82 -9.01
N LYS A 600 21.64 -23.02 -9.60
CA LYS A 600 22.72 -23.97 -9.32
C LYS A 600 23.62 -24.16 -10.54
N ASN A 601 23.06 -24.45 -11.71
CA ASN A 601 23.83 -24.86 -12.90
C ASN A 601 24.30 -23.69 -13.80
N ARG A 602 23.62 -22.53 -13.80
CA ARG A 602 23.75 -21.42 -14.76
C ARG A 602 23.45 -21.78 -16.23
N ASP A 603 22.68 -22.84 -16.47
CA ASP A 603 22.33 -23.34 -17.79
C ASP A 603 20.90 -22.90 -18.15
N TRP A 604 20.80 -21.88 -19.02
CA TRP A 604 19.52 -21.36 -19.48
C TRP A 604 18.72 -22.37 -20.32
N GLN A 605 19.38 -23.23 -21.10
CA GLN A 605 18.69 -24.22 -21.93
C GLN A 605 17.98 -25.27 -21.06
N LYS A 606 18.63 -25.78 -20.02
CA LYS A 606 18.00 -26.67 -19.03
C LYS A 606 16.88 -25.97 -18.27
N ALA A 607 17.10 -24.74 -17.84
CA ALA A 607 16.13 -23.96 -17.09
C ALA A 607 14.83 -23.71 -17.89
N PHE A 608 14.92 -23.35 -19.17
CA PHE A 608 13.72 -23.18 -20.02
C PHE A 608 13.07 -24.52 -20.36
N THR A 609 13.84 -25.57 -20.60
CA THR A 609 13.29 -26.91 -20.92
C THR A 609 12.39 -27.43 -19.79
N GLU A 610 12.86 -27.38 -18.54
CA GLU A 610 12.07 -27.88 -17.41
C GLU A 610 10.97 -26.89 -16.98
N GLY A 611 11.24 -25.58 -17.02
CA GLY A 611 10.26 -24.56 -16.64
C GLY A 611 9.08 -24.44 -17.60
N MET A 612 9.29 -24.62 -18.90
CA MET A 612 8.22 -24.63 -19.91
C MET A 612 7.40 -25.93 -19.87
N LYS A 613 8.06 -27.07 -19.66
CA LYS A 613 7.42 -28.37 -19.39
C LYS A 613 6.47 -28.27 -18.19
N ALA A 614 6.92 -27.70 -17.07
CA ALA A 614 6.08 -27.46 -15.89
C ALA A 614 4.98 -26.41 -16.12
N ALA A 615 5.15 -25.50 -17.10
CA ALA A 615 4.10 -24.56 -17.51
C ALA A 615 3.11 -25.14 -18.53
N GLY A 616 3.26 -26.41 -18.95
CA GLY A 616 2.40 -27.05 -19.94
C GLY A 616 2.55 -26.49 -21.36
N LEU A 617 3.65 -25.78 -21.65
CA LEU A 617 3.89 -25.11 -22.93
C LEU A 617 5.12 -25.70 -23.65
N PRO A 618 5.14 -25.75 -24.98
CA PRO A 618 6.30 -26.23 -25.71
C PRO A 618 7.49 -25.26 -25.58
N TYR A 619 8.69 -25.77 -25.85
CA TYR A 619 9.90 -24.96 -26.00
C TYR A 619 10.62 -25.40 -27.27
N SER A 620 10.99 -24.44 -28.12
CA SER A 620 11.54 -24.73 -29.45
C SER A 620 13.03 -25.07 -29.48
N GLY A 621 13.69 -25.06 -28.32
CA GLY A 621 15.15 -25.18 -28.16
C GLY A 621 15.91 -23.88 -28.44
N GLU A 622 15.24 -22.83 -28.92
CA GLU A 622 15.84 -21.54 -29.23
C GLU A 622 15.16 -20.41 -28.45
N TYR A 623 15.97 -19.58 -27.79
CA TYR A 623 15.51 -18.44 -27.02
C TYR A 623 16.18 -17.14 -27.48
N MET A 624 15.58 -16.02 -27.09
CA MET A 624 16.09 -14.67 -27.30
C MET A 624 15.75 -13.80 -26.09
N TRP A 625 16.54 -12.75 -25.87
CA TRP A 625 16.33 -11.75 -24.83
C TRP A 625 15.54 -10.58 -25.39
N VAL A 626 14.34 -10.33 -24.85
CA VAL A 626 13.44 -9.26 -25.29
C VAL A 626 13.19 -8.26 -24.17
N ARG A 627 12.89 -7.01 -24.55
CA ARG A 627 12.55 -5.97 -23.58
C ARG A 627 11.09 -6.08 -23.16
N THR A 628 10.86 -5.98 -21.86
CA THR A 628 9.52 -6.11 -21.27
C THR A 628 9.24 -5.06 -20.22
N ASN A 629 8.10 -4.39 -20.38
CA ASN A 629 7.54 -3.47 -19.40
C ASN A 629 6.43 -4.14 -18.58
N MET A 630 6.19 -3.64 -17.38
CA MET A 630 5.01 -3.98 -16.59
C MET A 630 4.55 -2.72 -15.83
N TYR A 631 3.32 -2.27 -16.09
CA TYR A 631 2.73 -1.12 -15.41
C TYR A 631 2.10 -1.53 -14.07
N TRP A 632 2.50 -0.82 -13.01
CA TRP A 632 2.06 -0.97 -11.62
C TRP A 632 1.44 0.35 -11.15
N GLY A 633 0.13 0.38 -10.95
CA GLY A 633 -0.57 1.55 -10.42
C GLY A 633 -0.10 1.89 -9.00
N ILE A 634 -0.02 3.18 -8.69
CA ILE A 634 0.40 3.69 -7.38
C ILE A 634 -0.85 3.97 -6.54
N HIS A 635 -0.97 3.27 -5.41
CA HIS A 635 -2.17 3.21 -4.59
C HIS A 635 -1.95 3.74 -3.16
N HIS A 636 -0.73 3.64 -2.64
CA HIS A 636 -0.32 4.04 -1.31
C HIS A 636 0.72 5.19 -1.34
N GLU A 637 1.43 5.37 -0.22
CA GLU A 637 2.37 6.47 0.05
C GLU A 637 1.69 7.84 -0.14
N VAL A 638 0.41 7.94 0.24
CA VAL A 638 -0.40 9.14 0.02
C VAL A 638 0.15 10.29 0.84
N THR A 639 0.46 11.40 0.18
CA THR A 639 1.16 12.55 0.75
C THR A 639 0.20 13.48 1.53
N PRO A 640 0.68 14.26 2.53
CA PRO A 640 -0.09 15.34 3.14
C PRO A 640 -0.73 16.26 2.10
N LYS A 641 -1.95 16.77 2.35
CA LYS A 641 -2.65 17.65 1.38
C LYS A 641 -1.85 18.91 1.03
N GLU A 642 -0.99 19.35 1.95
CA GLU A 642 -0.07 20.47 1.78
C GLU A 642 1.04 20.19 0.73
N MET A 643 1.30 18.92 0.42
CA MET A 643 2.36 18.40 -0.45
C MET A 643 1.83 17.73 -1.73
N ALA A 644 0.53 17.89 -2.06
CA ALA A 644 -0.03 17.44 -3.33
C ALA A 644 0.50 18.27 -4.51
N LEU A 645 0.40 17.81 -5.76
CA LEU A 645 0.86 18.60 -6.92
C LEU A 645 0.17 19.96 -6.99
N SER A 646 0.96 21.02 -7.20
CA SER A 646 0.48 22.38 -7.45
C SER A 646 0.00 22.60 -8.88
N CYS A 647 -0.71 23.70 -9.11
CA CYS A 647 -1.16 24.09 -10.45
C CYS A 647 0.04 24.25 -11.41
N VAL A 648 1.10 24.93 -10.99
CA VAL A 648 2.30 25.19 -11.81
C VAL A 648 3.08 23.92 -12.13
N GLN A 649 3.10 22.92 -11.24
CA GLN A 649 3.77 21.64 -11.50
C GLN A 649 3.14 20.91 -12.68
N CYS A 650 1.81 20.89 -12.80
CA CYS A 650 1.17 20.39 -14.02
C CYS A 650 1.28 21.39 -15.19
N HIS A 651 0.98 22.66 -14.95
CA HIS A 651 0.79 23.68 -15.98
C HIS A 651 1.95 24.69 -16.00
N GLU A 652 2.99 24.43 -16.82
CA GLU A 652 4.11 25.37 -17.04
C GLU A 652 3.62 26.76 -17.50
N SER A 653 2.46 26.83 -18.18
CA SER A 653 1.88 28.11 -18.60
C SER A 653 1.58 29.08 -17.45
N LEU A 654 1.33 28.58 -16.23
CA LEU A 654 1.00 29.40 -15.06
C LEU A 654 2.22 30.00 -14.35
N LYS A 655 3.44 29.52 -14.63
CA LYS A 655 4.68 29.86 -13.91
C LYS A 655 5.11 31.32 -14.03
N GLY A 656 4.69 31.98 -15.12
CA GLY A 656 4.93 33.40 -15.39
C GLY A 656 3.72 34.31 -15.14
N GLU A 657 2.54 33.73 -14.86
CA GLU A 657 1.31 34.49 -14.67
C GLU A 657 1.30 35.16 -13.29
N GLN A 658 0.58 36.28 -13.17
CA GLN A 658 0.50 37.08 -11.94
C GLN A 658 -0.92 37.20 -11.37
N THR A 659 -1.94 36.79 -12.14
CA THR A 659 -3.35 36.93 -11.75
C THR A 659 -4.18 35.71 -12.19
N CYS A 660 -5.43 35.63 -11.75
CA CYS A 660 -6.38 34.61 -12.16
C CYS A 660 -7.08 34.89 -13.51
N ASP A 661 -6.86 36.05 -14.16
CA ASP A 661 -7.67 36.58 -15.29
C ASP A 661 -7.71 35.70 -16.56
N ARG A 662 -6.74 34.79 -16.69
CA ARG A 662 -6.70 33.77 -17.72
C ARG A 662 -7.83 32.74 -17.60
N CYS A 663 -8.25 32.44 -16.37
CA CYS A 663 -9.16 31.34 -16.05
C CYS A 663 -10.44 31.75 -15.30
N HIS A 664 -10.39 32.84 -14.54
CA HIS A 664 -11.45 33.37 -13.69
C HIS A 664 -11.43 34.92 -13.71
N GLN A 665 -12.17 35.58 -12.83
CA GLN A 665 -12.00 37.02 -12.60
C GLN A 665 -10.83 37.28 -11.64
N ASP A 666 -10.10 38.38 -11.82
CA ASP A 666 -9.07 38.82 -10.88
C ASP A 666 -9.69 39.35 -9.58
N HIS A 667 -9.12 38.98 -8.44
CA HIS A 667 -9.65 39.35 -7.12
C HIS A 667 -8.50 39.68 -6.17
N ARG A 668 -8.45 40.93 -5.69
CA ARG A 668 -7.28 41.50 -5.00
C ARG A 668 -6.87 40.79 -3.71
N ASP A 669 -7.80 40.06 -3.10
CA ASP A 669 -7.56 39.29 -1.87
C ASP A 669 -6.96 37.89 -2.13
N VAL A 670 -6.77 37.51 -3.40
CA VAL A 670 -6.21 36.20 -3.81
C VAL A 670 -4.78 36.37 -4.32
N ASP A 671 -3.81 35.94 -3.51
CA ASP A 671 -2.41 35.82 -3.92
C ASP A 671 -2.26 34.63 -4.90
N PHE A 672 -2.40 34.91 -6.20
CA PHE A 672 -2.27 33.91 -7.27
C PHE A 672 -0.94 33.15 -7.20
N LYS A 673 0.18 33.84 -6.91
CA LYS A 673 1.50 33.20 -6.89
C LYS A 673 1.61 32.21 -5.74
N LYS A 674 1.19 32.60 -4.54
CA LYS A 674 1.12 31.70 -3.37
C LYS A 674 0.14 30.56 -3.58
N LEU A 675 -0.92 30.76 -4.36
CA LEU A 675 -1.91 29.74 -4.69
C LEU A 675 -1.38 28.72 -5.72
N ALA A 676 -0.97 29.19 -6.90
CA ALA A 676 -0.63 28.34 -8.05
C ALA A 676 0.66 27.52 -7.84
N HIS A 677 1.56 27.99 -6.97
CA HIS A 677 2.77 27.26 -6.56
C HIS A 677 2.58 26.43 -5.27
N ARG A 678 1.40 26.43 -4.62
CA ARG A 678 1.16 25.64 -3.40
C ARG A 678 1.06 24.15 -3.74
N GLY A 679 2.07 23.38 -3.37
CA GLY A 679 2.06 21.94 -3.56
C GLY A 679 3.37 21.26 -3.16
N THR A 680 3.75 20.19 -3.87
CA THR A 680 4.89 19.33 -3.53
C THR A 680 6.21 20.09 -3.53
N ASP A 681 6.68 20.49 -2.36
CA ASP A 681 8.00 21.11 -2.18
C ASP A 681 9.11 20.04 -2.27
N PHE A 682 9.61 19.83 -3.49
CA PHE A 682 10.74 18.94 -3.76
C PHE A 682 12.05 19.45 -3.14
N SER A 683 12.21 20.75 -2.90
CA SER A 683 13.38 21.31 -2.20
C SER A 683 13.36 20.97 -0.71
N PHE A 684 12.19 21.03 -0.08
CA PHE A 684 12.00 20.51 1.27
C PHE A 684 12.25 18.99 1.32
N MET A 685 11.66 18.21 0.41
CA MET A 685 11.91 16.76 0.35
C MET A 685 13.40 16.42 0.17
N LEU A 686 14.13 17.17 -0.67
CA LEU A 686 15.58 17.05 -0.84
C LEU A 686 16.34 17.39 0.46
N SER A 687 15.92 18.42 1.20
CA SER A 687 16.49 18.73 2.52
C SER A 687 16.21 17.65 3.58
N GLN A 688 15.15 16.84 3.39
CA GLN A 688 14.87 15.63 4.17
C GLN A 688 15.58 14.37 3.61
N GLY A 689 16.56 14.55 2.71
CA GLY A 689 17.41 13.47 2.17
C GLY A 689 16.81 12.64 1.03
N ARG A 690 15.68 13.05 0.44
CA ARG A 690 15.01 12.31 -0.65
C ARG A 690 15.66 12.56 -2.00
N ASP A 691 15.73 11.53 -2.83
CA ASP A 691 16.29 11.64 -4.20
C ASP A 691 15.33 12.29 -5.19
N VAL A 692 15.06 13.59 -4.99
CA VAL A 692 14.16 14.41 -5.81
C VAL A 692 14.84 15.65 -6.39
N ALA A 693 16.17 15.68 -6.42
CA ALA A 693 16.93 16.79 -7.00
C ALA A 693 16.62 17.01 -8.50
N ASP A 694 16.25 15.93 -9.20
CA ASP A 694 15.74 15.92 -10.58
C ASP A 694 14.29 16.42 -10.73
N LEU A 695 13.61 16.72 -9.62
CA LEU A 695 12.21 17.19 -9.59
C LEU A 695 12.06 18.63 -9.02
N VAL A 696 13.12 19.22 -8.48
CA VAL A 696 13.13 20.63 -8.04
C VAL A 696 12.81 21.55 -9.21
N ASP A 697 11.90 22.50 -8.99
CA ASP A 697 11.35 23.43 -9.99
C ASP A 697 10.76 22.77 -11.27
N SER A 698 10.50 21.46 -11.23
CA SER A 698 9.98 20.70 -12.39
C SER A 698 8.50 20.98 -12.65
N THR A 699 8.17 21.04 -13.94
CA THR A 699 6.85 21.39 -14.48
C THR A 699 6.54 20.56 -15.74
N ASP A 700 5.35 20.73 -16.36
CA ASP A 700 4.75 19.76 -17.30
C ASP A 700 4.78 18.34 -16.71
N TYR A 701 4.44 18.23 -15.42
CA TYR A 701 4.72 17.04 -14.63
C TYR A 701 3.97 15.80 -15.12
N ILE A 702 2.89 15.98 -15.89
CA ILE A 702 2.07 14.88 -16.42
C ILE A 702 2.21 14.64 -17.93
N ASP A 703 3.11 15.36 -18.64
CA ASP A 703 3.30 15.32 -20.10
C ASP A 703 1.99 15.28 -20.89
N PHE A 704 1.38 16.47 -21.03
CA PHE A 704 0.12 16.60 -21.73
C PHE A 704 0.17 16.12 -23.20
N LYS A 705 1.33 16.12 -23.85
CA LYS A 705 1.47 15.69 -25.25
C LYS A 705 1.47 14.17 -25.37
N ALA A 706 2.17 13.46 -24.48
CA ALA A 706 2.09 12.01 -24.37
C ALA A 706 0.65 11.54 -24.06
N LEU A 707 -0.10 12.32 -23.28
CA LEU A 707 -1.52 12.07 -22.99
C LEU A 707 -2.48 12.48 -24.13
N GLY A 708 -1.98 12.95 -25.28
CA GLY A 708 -2.77 13.25 -26.47
C GLY A 708 -3.49 14.60 -26.48
N TYR A 709 -3.14 15.53 -25.58
CA TYR A 709 -3.50 16.94 -25.73
C TYR A 709 -2.56 17.62 -26.74
N LYS A 710 -2.95 18.81 -27.24
CA LYS A 710 -2.09 19.63 -28.13
C LYS A 710 -0.88 20.25 -27.39
N GLY A 711 -0.94 20.27 -26.07
CA GLY A 711 -0.04 20.93 -25.13
C GLY A 711 -0.81 21.18 -23.83
N ASP A 712 -0.40 22.16 -23.03
CA ASP A 712 -1.08 22.56 -21.81
C ASP A 712 -2.60 22.86 -22.06
N PRO A 713 -3.54 22.21 -21.34
CA PRO A 713 -4.97 22.43 -21.49
C PRO A 713 -5.44 23.85 -21.17
N ILE A 714 -4.70 24.61 -20.37
CA ILE A 714 -4.98 26.04 -20.09
C ILE A 714 -4.67 26.92 -21.32
N LEU A 715 -3.80 26.45 -22.23
CA LEU A 715 -3.50 27.13 -23.49
C LEU A 715 -4.38 26.65 -24.66
N HIS A 716 -4.69 25.35 -24.72
CA HIS A 716 -5.27 24.72 -25.91
C HIS A 716 -6.66 24.11 -25.73
N GLY A 717 -7.21 24.15 -24.51
CA GLY A 717 -8.40 23.40 -24.13
C GLY A 717 -8.13 21.90 -23.96
N GLY A 718 -9.13 21.18 -23.47
CA GLY A 718 -9.06 19.74 -23.23
C GLY A 718 -10.43 19.14 -23.03
N ARG A 719 -10.55 18.15 -22.14
CA ARG A 719 -11.86 17.67 -21.65
C ARG A 719 -12.68 18.77 -20.97
N PHE A 720 -12.01 19.76 -20.39
CA PHE A 720 -12.60 21.02 -19.99
C PHE A 720 -12.89 21.86 -21.24
N THR A 721 -14.05 21.59 -21.85
CA THR A 721 -14.57 22.31 -23.04
C THR A 721 -15.14 23.68 -22.69
N LYS A 722 -15.40 23.93 -21.40
CA LYS A 722 -15.63 25.24 -20.79
C LYS A 722 -14.85 25.31 -19.48
N LEU A 723 -14.23 26.45 -19.21
CA LEU A 723 -13.77 26.80 -17.87
C LEU A 723 -14.99 27.10 -16.97
N PRO A 724 -14.91 26.87 -15.64
CA PRO A 724 -16.04 27.03 -14.73
C PRO A 724 -16.72 28.40 -14.81
N LEU A 725 -15.90 29.46 -14.85
CA LEU A 725 -16.31 30.85 -15.06
C LEU A 725 -15.77 31.32 -16.41
N GLY A 726 -16.15 30.63 -17.48
CA GLY A 726 -15.81 31.05 -18.85
C GLY A 726 -16.18 32.53 -19.04
N ARG A 727 -15.23 33.34 -19.53
CA ARG A 727 -15.30 34.80 -19.62
C ARG A 727 -16.70 35.27 -20.01
N THR A 728 -17.31 36.08 -19.16
CA THR A 728 -18.43 36.95 -19.56
C THR A 728 -17.94 37.80 -20.73
N THR A 729 -18.47 37.53 -21.92
CA THR A 729 -18.13 38.27 -23.14
C THR A 729 -18.42 39.76 -22.95
N PRO A 730 -17.58 40.67 -23.46
CA PRO A 730 -17.99 42.04 -23.75
C PRO A 730 -19.18 42.08 -24.72
#